data_AF-A0A7X7JKK0-F1
#
_entry.id   AF-A0A7X7JKK0-F1
#
_cell.length_a   1.000
_cell.length_b   1.000
_cell.length_c   1.000
_cell.angle_alpha   90.00
_cell.angle_beta   90.00
_cell.angle_gamma   90.00
#
_symmetry.space_group_name_H-M   'P 1'
#
loop_
_entity.id
_entity.type
_entity.pdbx_description
1 polymer ?
#
loop_
_entity_poly.entity_id
_entity_poly.type
_entity_poly.pdbx_seq_one_letter_code
_entity_poly.pdbx_strand_id
1 'polypeptide(L)'
;MLGALCLASLGLTSLAGCQCEAEHAEKEPGAIARGAKGPQTEPEPALQSLALLDESDDCVLGHRGITLDLGSRVAEARRGFSVVREDDVEWVTRQGARFGRFTTKRVAYDFWIDRPFASVALSAKVHGAGARHLAAYIDGQHVGIIRLTEDKTRIARFPLKEMELTKGRHRLTLVFLNKPRRAANQSEGEISWLNLAETHPKDATDTPPTRRDTFVSVALDGKPMRALALRQRSNVHCPVWVPPNAQLRLSLGLWGPGKGQAEVVVSRDNEAPVSLGVHDLKAEHGWTTVEESLAEFAGQLVRLEFLVHGTSEGARVAFGEPRIERDPGPSTEANPFLPARRAVLVVLSGLGRKHAPPASRAHGLPALARFAQRATYFSGYRTPSTLAPAVMASLLTGQDPRRHGLEQSTARLPDSVQTIAQAVRARSGRAAFFTAVPTSFPAFGFDRGWERFEAISPVADRPATEPLPLAQRWLDGYSQETTPQLVVIHLRGAHPPFDVPLERARELPPLEYGGDLHPRRAAIQLAAVRSRPRPQQRKLVDEDWTRLEALQRAALEKQDAAVARLFRWLQDEGLWDDSLVAVLGDVTTDEAPEVPYAPHPPLSEARLHAPLLVKWPGGALAAHEISQPVTTVDLSRTVLAALGVEAPGPLDGVDLRDIARGRAQLPQRALFATGENSFATRAGEWLLRGDFGSVPTLCRLGPDPACVNDLLDQNPIAAASLWHWTYRRERDERAGAPQRVQIDLEGDIRAALTVWGYLP
;
A
#
# COMPACT_ATOMS: atom_id res chain seq x y z
N MET A 1 -21.44 70.12 7.77
CA MET A 1 -21.24 71.40 8.49
C MET A 1 -19.88 71.35 9.17
N LEU A 2 -19.05 72.36 8.90
CA LEU A 2 -17.89 72.91 9.63
C LEU A 2 -17.09 71.97 10.57
N GLY A 3 -15.75 71.88 10.53
CA GLY A 3 -14.71 72.67 9.86
C GLY A 3 -13.51 72.83 10.81
N ALA A 4 -12.32 73.04 10.21
CA ALA A 4 -11.16 73.76 10.77
C ALA A 4 -10.37 73.13 11.95
N LEU A 5 -9.03 73.27 12.13
CA LEU A 5 -7.87 73.86 11.42
C LEU A 5 -6.62 73.47 12.27
N CYS A 6 -5.46 73.18 11.63
CA CYS A 6 -4.13 73.84 11.81
C CYS A 6 -3.53 74.01 13.24
N LEU A 7 -2.22 73.95 13.55
CA LEU A 7 -0.91 74.31 12.96
C LEU A 7 0.16 73.61 13.87
N ALA A 8 1.27 73.01 13.41
CA ALA A 8 2.52 73.53 12.80
C ALA A 8 3.69 73.80 13.79
N SER A 9 4.91 73.83 13.21
CA SER A 9 6.25 74.28 13.68
C SER A 9 7.18 73.18 14.28
N LEU A 10 8.27 72.76 13.59
CA LEU A 10 9.59 73.38 13.26
C LEU A 10 10.65 72.96 14.31
N GLY A 11 11.89 72.54 14.03
CA GLY A 11 12.68 72.39 12.80
C GLY A 11 14.16 72.02 13.10
N LEU A 12 14.93 71.77 12.02
CA LEU A 12 16.39 71.94 11.79
C LEU A 12 17.44 71.20 12.67
N THR A 13 18.62 70.73 12.23
CA THR A 13 19.34 70.44 10.96
C THR A 13 20.72 69.82 11.28
N SER A 14 21.33 69.16 10.28
CA SER A 14 22.78 69.05 9.94
C SER A 14 23.68 67.88 10.43
N LEU A 15 23.96 66.98 9.47
CA LEU A 15 25.26 66.61 8.84
C LEU A 15 26.37 65.80 9.56
N ALA A 16 26.57 64.59 9.00
CA ALA A 16 27.80 63.95 8.48
C ALA A 16 28.86 63.32 9.41
N GLY A 17 29.19 62.04 9.14
CA GLY A 17 30.46 61.38 9.53
C GLY A 17 30.36 59.86 9.71
N CYS A 18 31.26 59.09 9.09
CA CYS A 18 31.18 57.65 8.81
C CYS A 18 31.56 56.65 9.94
N GLN A 19 31.04 55.41 9.74
CA GLN A 19 31.63 54.07 9.95
C GLN A 19 31.50 53.30 11.29
N CYS A 20 30.88 52.11 11.16
CA CYS A 20 31.02 50.78 11.82
C CYS A 20 31.20 50.75 13.36
N GLU A 21 30.46 49.96 14.15
CA GLU A 21 30.23 48.52 14.04
C GLU A 21 29.30 48.05 15.20
N ALA A 22 28.74 46.85 15.04
CA ALA A 22 28.16 45.95 16.05
C ALA A 22 26.72 46.16 16.56
N GLU A 23 25.93 45.12 16.24
CA GLU A 23 24.53 44.86 16.54
C GLU A 23 24.29 44.61 18.04
N HIS A 24 23.21 45.20 18.59
CA HIS A 24 22.27 44.54 19.51
C HIS A 24 21.06 45.48 19.68
N ALA A 25 19.92 45.12 19.07
CA ALA A 25 18.66 45.84 19.24
C ALA A 25 17.59 44.88 19.79
N GLU A 26 17.24 45.12 21.05
CA GLU A 26 16.04 44.61 21.70
C GLU A 26 14.80 45.04 20.90
N LYS A 27 13.94 44.07 20.56
CA LYS A 27 12.65 44.31 19.92
C LYS A 27 11.55 44.39 20.98
N GLU A 28 10.85 45.52 20.99
CA GLU A 28 9.57 45.70 21.66
C GLU A 28 8.49 44.69 21.16
N PRO A 29 7.52 44.32 22.00
CA PRO A 29 6.49 43.34 21.68
C PRO A 29 5.39 43.94 20.79
N GLY A 30 5.43 43.60 19.49
CA GLY A 30 4.36 43.89 18.54
C GLY A 30 3.14 43.00 18.76
N ALA A 31 1.98 43.64 18.97
CA ALA A 31 0.67 43.04 19.16
C ALA A 31 0.32 42.02 18.05
N ILE A 32 -0.03 40.80 18.46
CA ILE A 32 -0.53 39.75 17.58
C ILE A 32 -2.00 40.04 17.27
N ALA A 33 -2.27 40.57 16.08
CA ALA A 33 -3.61 40.65 15.53
C ALA A 33 -4.16 39.22 15.28
N ARG A 34 -5.10 38.78 16.13
CA ARG A 34 -5.89 37.57 15.90
C ARG A 34 -6.87 37.82 14.75
N GLY A 35 -6.46 37.49 13.52
CA GLY A 35 -7.37 37.34 12.40
C GLY A 35 -8.18 36.05 12.54
N ALA A 36 -9.41 36.14 13.05
CA ALA A 36 -10.38 35.06 12.95
C ALA A 36 -10.75 34.89 11.47
N LYS A 37 -10.21 33.86 10.81
CA LYS A 37 -10.72 33.43 9.50
C LYS A 37 -12.12 32.87 9.72
N GLY A 38 -13.12 33.50 9.10
CA GLY A 38 -14.48 32.94 9.00
C GLY A 38 -14.47 31.57 8.33
N PRO A 39 -15.58 30.81 8.43
CA PRO A 39 -15.66 29.46 7.86
C PRO A 39 -15.31 29.52 6.38
N GLN A 40 -14.17 28.91 6.03
CA GLN A 40 -13.75 28.78 4.63
C GLN A 40 -14.75 27.85 3.95
N THR A 41 -15.54 28.41 3.03
CA THR A 41 -16.28 27.63 2.04
C THR A 41 -15.29 26.70 1.36
N GLU A 42 -15.49 25.39 1.50
CA GLU A 42 -14.64 24.41 0.83
C GLU A 42 -14.69 24.65 -0.69
N PRO A 43 -13.55 24.59 -1.40
CA PRO A 43 -13.52 24.72 -2.85
C PRO A 43 -14.38 23.62 -3.50
N GLU A 44 -15.03 23.95 -4.63
CA GLU A 44 -15.72 22.97 -5.47
C GLU A 44 -14.80 21.76 -5.74
N PRO A 45 -15.36 20.54 -5.85
CA PRO A 45 -14.56 19.36 -6.08
C PRO A 45 -13.86 19.47 -7.44
N ALA A 46 -12.55 19.75 -7.41
CA ALA A 46 -11.72 19.84 -8.59
C ALA A 46 -11.69 18.49 -9.33
N LEU A 47 -11.65 18.55 -10.67
CA LEU A 47 -11.40 17.40 -11.53
C LEU A 47 -10.19 16.62 -11.01
N GLN A 48 -10.37 15.34 -10.72
CA GLN A 48 -9.27 14.48 -10.31
C GLN A 48 -8.57 13.94 -11.56
N SER A 49 -7.24 13.98 -11.58
CA SER A 49 -6.44 13.58 -12.75
C SER A 49 -5.25 12.73 -12.32
N LEU A 50 -5.06 11.60 -12.99
CA LEU A 50 -3.86 10.76 -12.91
C LEU A 50 -3.11 10.84 -14.23
N ALA A 51 -1.91 11.43 -14.22
CA ALA A 51 -1.02 11.39 -15.38
C ALA A 51 -0.31 10.03 -15.45
N LEU A 52 -0.56 9.25 -16.50
CA LEU A 52 0.06 7.94 -16.66
C LEU A 52 1.59 8.01 -16.81
N LEU A 53 2.11 9.17 -17.23
CA LEU A 53 3.56 9.40 -17.33
C LEU A 53 4.24 9.51 -15.97
N ASP A 54 3.51 9.95 -14.93
CA ASP A 54 4.03 10.00 -13.56
C ASP A 54 4.12 8.57 -12.98
N GLU A 55 3.25 7.66 -13.43
CA GLU A 55 3.26 6.22 -13.15
C GLU A 55 4.01 5.40 -14.22
N SER A 56 4.87 6.05 -15.02
CA SER A 56 5.52 5.41 -16.18
C SER A 56 6.34 4.18 -15.80
N ASP A 57 6.80 4.04 -14.56
CA ASP A 57 7.52 2.87 -14.06
C ASP A 57 6.67 1.60 -14.01
N ASP A 58 5.34 1.70 -14.10
CA ASP A 58 4.41 0.57 -14.23
C ASP A 58 4.12 0.19 -15.68
N CYS A 59 4.41 1.10 -16.61
CA CYS A 59 4.19 0.87 -18.02
C CYS A 59 5.30 -0.03 -18.61
N VAL A 60 4.88 -1.01 -19.39
CA VAL A 60 5.75 -1.99 -20.05
C VAL A 60 5.84 -1.65 -21.54
N LEU A 61 7.02 -1.85 -22.10
CA LEU A 61 7.28 -1.66 -23.53
C LEU A 61 7.05 -2.97 -24.28
N GLY A 62 6.46 -2.87 -25.46
CA GLY A 62 6.34 -3.98 -26.40
C GLY A 62 6.85 -3.61 -27.78
N HIS A 63 7.28 -4.64 -28.51
CA HIS A 63 7.67 -4.52 -29.91
C HIS A 63 7.44 -5.85 -30.62
N ARG A 64 6.34 -5.93 -31.39
CA ARG A 64 5.86 -7.17 -32.04
C ARG A 64 5.59 -8.34 -31.09
N GLY A 65 5.67 -8.11 -29.77
CA GLY A 65 5.76 -9.11 -28.72
C GLY A 65 6.28 -8.46 -27.44
N ILE A 66 6.94 -9.26 -26.60
CA ILE A 66 7.40 -8.82 -25.27
C ILE A 66 8.80 -8.22 -25.35
N THR A 67 8.96 -7.00 -24.84
CA THR A 67 10.27 -6.37 -24.66
C THR A 67 10.61 -6.27 -23.18
N LEU A 68 11.82 -6.68 -22.82
CA LEU A 68 12.44 -6.42 -21.51
C LEU A 68 13.55 -5.39 -21.69
N ASP A 69 13.28 -4.14 -21.35
CA ASP A 69 14.32 -3.12 -21.18
C ASP A 69 15.02 -3.39 -19.83
N LEU A 70 16.19 -4.02 -19.84
CA LEU A 70 16.79 -4.52 -18.61
C LEU A 70 17.13 -3.38 -17.65
N GLY A 71 17.43 -2.19 -18.15
CA GLY A 71 17.66 -1.01 -17.31
C GLY A 71 16.43 -0.44 -16.62
N SER A 72 15.26 -1.06 -16.77
CA SER A 72 14.00 -0.64 -16.19
C SER A 72 13.64 -1.39 -14.91
N ARG A 73 12.87 -0.72 -14.04
CA ARG A 73 12.33 -1.32 -12.81
C ARG A 73 11.41 -2.51 -13.10
N VAL A 74 10.68 -2.50 -14.22
CA VAL A 74 9.83 -3.62 -14.66
C VAL A 74 10.67 -4.87 -14.91
N ALA A 75 11.85 -4.74 -15.54
CA ALA A 75 12.72 -5.87 -15.77
C ALA A 75 13.36 -6.40 -14.47
N GLU A 76 13.69 -5.51 -13.53
CA GLU A 76 14.16 -5.91 -12.19
C GLU A 76 13.09 -6.71 -11.44
N ALA A 77 11.83 -6.29 -11.48
CA ALA A 77 10.72 -7.00 -10.86
C ALA A 77 10.56 -8.43 -11.40
N ARG A 78 10.95 -8.69 -12.65
CA ARG A 78 10.82 -10.00 -13.29
C ARG A 78 11.87 -11.02 -12.86
N ARG A 79 12.73 -10.70 -11.88
CA ARG A 79 13.78 -11.61 -11.39
C ARG A 79 13.26 -12.48 -10.24
N GLY A 80 12.56 -13.56 -10.58
CA GLY A 80 12.28 -14.67 -9.64
C GLY A 80 11.40 -14.31 -8.44
N PHE A 81 10.48 -13.36 -8.60
CA PHE A 81 9.60 -12.87 -7.53
C PHE A 81 10.35 -12.39 -6.27
N SER A 82 11.60 -11.93 -6.42
CA SER A 82 12.41 -11.42 -5.32
C SER A 82 12.38 -9.90 -5.28
N VAL A 83 12.42 -9.34 -4.07
CA VAL A 83 12.65 -7.90 -3.81
C VAL A 83 14.07 -7.63 -3.31
N VAL A 84 14.85 -8.69 -3.05
CA VAL A 84 16.25 -8.59 -2.67
C VAL A 84 17.05 -8.31 -3.94
N ARG A 85 17.81 -7.22 -3.92
CA ARG A 85 18.71 -6.87 -5.01
C ARG A 85 19.86 -7.87 -5.06
N GLU A 86 19.99 -8.59 -6.17
CA GLU A 86 21.16 -9.40 -6.43
C GLU A 86 22.31 -8.47 -6.85
N ASP A 87 23.47 -8.55 -6.18
CA ASP A 87 24.69 -7.78 -6.50
C ASP A 87 25.39 -8.30 -7.79
N ASP A 88 24.63 -8.99 -8.64
CA ASP A 88 25.13 -9.65 -9.83
C ASP A 88 25.03 -8.81 -11.10
N VAL A 89 24.45 -7.60 -11.01
CA VAL A 89 24.30 -6.66 -12.12
C VAL A 89 24.80 -5.27 -11.75
N GLU A 90 25.77 -4.78 -12.52
CA GLU A 90 26.21 -3.38 -12.51
C GLU A 90 25.61 -2.64 -13.72
N TRP A 91 25.13 -1.40 -13.54
CA TRP A 91 24.57 -0.62 -14.65
C TRP A 91 25.64 0.25 -15.31
N VAL A 92 25.84 0.08 -16.62
CA VAL A 92 26.80 0.87 -17.41
C VAL A 92 26.17 1.47 -18.66
N THR A 93 26.77 2.55 -19.17
CA THR A 93 26.32 3.21 -20.40
C THR A 93 27.31 2.93 -21.52
N ARG A 94 26.82 2.45 -22.67
CA ARG A 94 27.59 2.21 -23.90
C ARG A 94 26.86 2.86 -25.06
N GLN A 95 27.52 3.78 -25.78
CA GLN A 95 26.96 4.41 -26.98
C GLN A 95 25.55 5.00 -26.74
N GLY A 96 25.36 5.64 -25.58
CA GLY A 96 24.07 6.21 -25.17
C GLY A 96 23.00 5.23 -24.69
N ALA A 97 23.22 3.92 -24.79
CA ALA A 97 22.31 2.90 -24.27
C ALA A 97 22.78 2.36 -22.91
N ARG A 98 21.82 2.05 -22.03
CA ARG A 98 22.08 1.44 -20.72
C ARG A 98 22.16 -0.08 -20.87
N PHE A 99 23.17 -0.68 -20.24
CA PHE A 99 23.42 -2.12 -20.20
C PHE A 99 23.54 -2.59 -18.75
N GLY A 100 22.95 -3.74 -18.46
CA GLY A 100 23.26 -4.51 -17.26
C GLY A 100 24.50 -5.34 -17.52
N ARG A 101 25.54 -5.16 -16.72
CA ARG A 101 26.79 -5.93 -16.72
C ARG A 101 26.66 -7.07 -15.72
N PHE A 102 26.63 -8.30 -16.22
CA PHE A 102 26.39 -9.50 -15.42
C PHE A 102 27.70 -10.10 -14.91
N THR A 103 27.78 -10.38 -13.60
CA THR A 103 28.90 -11.10 -12.98
C THR A 103 28.61 -12.59 -12.78
N THR A 104 27.33 -12.97 -12.86
CA THR A 104 26.85 -14.35 -12.76
C THR A 104 26.69 -15.01 -14.13
N LYS A 105 26.94 -16.33 -14.18
CA LYS A 105 26.83 -17.11 -15.43
C LYS A 105 25.39 -17.32 -15.87
N ARG A 106 24.43 -17.26 -14.96
CA ARG A 106 23.02 -17.57 -15.23
C ARG A 106 22.16 -16.46 -14.64
N VAL A 107 21.26 -15.95 -15.47
CA VAL A 107 20.21 -15.00 -15.07
C VAL A 107 18.87 -15.46 -15.62
N ALA A 108 17.79 -15.23 -14.89
CA ALA A 108 16.44 -15.60 -15.30
C ALA A 108 15.46 -14.44 -15.14
N TYR A 109 14.48 -14.38 -16.06
CA TYR A 109 13.39 -13.42 -16.07
C TYR A 109 12.07 -14.15 -16.28
N ASP A 110 11.12 -13.95 -15.38
CA ASP A 110 9.73 -14.37 -15.55
C ASP A 110 9.00 -13.35 -16.45
N PHE A 111 8.20 -13.83 -17.39
CA PHE A 111 7.37 -13.00 -18.25
C PHE A 111 6.01 -13.68 -18.49
N TRP A 112 5.03 -12.89 -18.90
CA TRP A 112 3.68 -13.38 -19.16
C TRP A 112 3.29 -13.08 -20.60
N ILE A 113 2.73 -14.07 -21.29
CA ILE A 113 2.03 -13.88 -22.57
C ILE A 113 0.52 -14.04 -22.35
N ASP A 114 -0.25 -13.17 -22.99
CA ASP A 114 -1.72 -13.14 -22.94
C ASP A 114 -2.38 -13.96 -24.05
N ARG A 115 -1.61 -14.31 -25.08
CA ARG A 115 -2.00 -15.19 -26.19
C ARG A 115 -0.88 -16.18 -26.50
N PRO A 116 -1.21 -17.38 -27.04
CA PRO A 116 -0.18 -18.33 -27.44
C PRO A 116 0.76 -17.80 -28.54
N PHE A 117 2.03 -18.19 -28.50
CA PHE A 117 2.99 -17.98 -29.58
C PHE A 117 3.24 -19.32 -30.28
N ALA A 118 3.10 -19.39 -31.60
CA ALA A 118 3.36 -20.64 -32.34
C ALA A 118 4.86 -20.92 -32.52
N SER A 119 5.69 -19.87 -32.45
CA SER A 119 7.14 -19.97 -32.53
C SER A 119 7.80 -18.85 -31.76
N VAL A 120 9.11 -18.98 -31.53
CA VAL A 120 9.90 -18.04 -30.74
C VAL A 120 11.07 -17.49 -31.54
N ALA A 121 11.05 -16.16 -31.70
CA ALA A 121 12.13 -15.33 -32.18
C ALA A 121 12.65 -14.47 -31.03
N LEU A 122 13.75 -14.90 -30.41
CA LEU A 122 14.44 -14.14 -29.36
C LEU A 122 15.57 -13.29 -29.95
N SER A 123 15.62 -12.03 -29.57
CA SER A 123 16.71 -11.11 -29.91
C SER A 123 17.16 -10.32 -28.69
N ALA A 124 18.41 -9.84 -28.72
CA ALA A 124 19.01 -9.11 -27.63
C ALA A 124 19.99 -8.07 -28.15
N LYS A 125 20.04 -6.88 -27.51
CA LYS A 125 21.16 -5.95 -27.70
C LYS A 125 22.22 -6.25 -26.65
N VAL A 126 23.36 -6.76 -27.10
CA VAL A 126 24.42 -7.29 -26.26
C VAL A 126 25.73 -6.57 -26.49
N HIS A 127 26.57 -6.52 -25.46
CA HIS A 127 27.96 -6.14 -25.54
C HIS A 127 28.81 -7.27 -24.94
N GLY A 128 29.76 -7.79 -25.73
CA GLY A 128 30.57 -8.93 -25.31
C GLY A 128 31.65 -8.53 -24.30
N ALA A 129 31.85 -9.38 -23.29
CA ALA A 129 32.91 -9.25 -22.30
C ALA A 129 33.67 -10.58 -22.19
N GLY A 130 33.76 -11.18 -20.99
CA GLY A 130 34.53 -12.40 -20.76
C GLY A 130 33.94 -13.65 -21.42
N ALA A 131 32.61 -13.81 -21.44
CA ALA A 131 31.98 -14.98 -22.03
C ALA A 131 31.99 -14.92 -23.57
N ARG A 132 32.16 -16.08 -24.21
CA ARG A 132 32.20 -16.20 -25.69
C ARG A 132 30.83 -16.49 -26.30
N HIS A 133 29.88 -16.96 -25.50
CA HIS A 133 28.54 -17.29 -25.97
C HIS A 133 27.48 -16.94 -24.93
N LEU A 134 26.27 -16.71 -25.42
CA LEU A 134 25.06 -16.58 -24.62
C LEU A 134 24.05 -17.61 -25.13
N ALA A 135 23.67 -18.56 -24.28
CA ALA A 135 22.59 -19.50 -24.54
C ALA A 135 21.29 -19.02 -23.89
N ALA A 136 20.15 -19.33 -24.52
CA ALA A 136 18.83 -18.99 -24.01
C ALA A 136 17.95 -20.24 -23.89
N TYR A 137 17.18 -20.29 -22.82
CA TYR A 137 16.21 -21.34 -22.51
C TYR A 137 14.89 -20.69 -22.11
N ILE A 138 13.77 -21.23 -22.55
CA ILE A 138 12.43 -20.86 -22.06
C ILE A 138 11.84 -22.11 -21.43
N ASP A 139 11.44 -22.01 -20.17
CA ASP A 139 10.94 -23.13 -19.35
C ASP A 139 11.85 -24.36 -19.36
N GLY A 140 13.16 -24.10 -19.38
CA GLY A 140 14.19 -25.15 -19.44
C GLY A 140 14.45 -25.70 -20.85
N GLN A 141 13.61 -25.41 -21.84
CA GLN A 141 13.81 -25.81 -23.22
C GLN A 141 14.81 -24.89 -23.93
N HIS A 142 15.82 -25.47 -24.58
CA HIS A 142 16.84 -24.70 -25.30
C HIS A 142 16.27 -24.01 -26.54
N VAL A 143 16.33 -22.67 -26.54
CA VAL A 143 15.94 -21.82 -27.68
C VAL A 143 17.09 -21.70 -28.68
N GLY A 144 18.30 -21.48 -28.18
CA GLY A 144 19.49 -21.39 -29.02
C GLY A 144 20.67 -20.71 -28.33
N ILE A 145 21.73 -20.51 -29.11
CA ILE A 145 22.99 -19.92 -28.66
C ILE A 145 23.47 -18.86 -29.67
N ILE A 146 24.01 -17.76 -29.16
CA ILE A 146 24.65 -16.71 -29.96
C ILE A 146 26.11 -16.54 -29.54
N ARG A 147 26.95 -16.11 -30.49
CA ARG A 147 28.35 -15.76 -30.21
C ARG A 147 28.47 -14.35 -29.65
N LEU A 148 29.22 -14.18 -28.58
CA LEU A 148 29.63 -12.87 -28.06
C LEU A 148 31.04 -12.55 -28.60
N THR A 149 31.27 -11.28 -28.93
CA THR A 149 32.57 -10.80 -29.38
C THR A 149 33.02 -9.73 -28.39
N GLU A 150 34.20 -9.94 -27.81
CA GLU A 150 34.82 -9.05 -26.81
C GLU A 150 34.80 -7.60 -27.31
N ASP A 151 34.36 -6.68 -26.45
CA ASP A 151 34.26 -5.24 -26.67
C ASP A 151 33.38 -4.80 -27.87
N LYS A 152 32.54 -5.69 -28.42
CA LYS A 152 31.61 -5.35 -29.50
C LYS A 152 30.17 -5.32 -29.04
N THR A 153 29.52 -4.17 -29.29
CA THR A 153 28.07 -3.99 -29.17
C THR A 153 27.39 -4.39 -30.47
N ARG A 154 26.34 -5.22 -30.38
CA ARG A 154 25.50 -5.56 -31.54
C ARG A 154 24.11 -6.00 -31.12
N ILE A 155 23.19 -6.01 -32.07
CA ILE A 155 21.94 -6.76 -31.94
C ILE A 155 22.20 -8.19 -32.39
N ALA A 156 21.89 -9.13 -31.52
CA ALA A 156 22.04 -10.54 -31.77
C ALA A 156 20.66 -11.19 -31.83
N ARG A 157 20.49 -12.11 -32.78
CA ARG A 157 19.29 -12.91 -32.97
C ARG A 157 19.62 -14.36 -32.68
N PHE A 158 18.85 -14.97 -31.80
CA PHE A 158 18.88 -16.42 -31.61
C PHE A 158 18.22 -17.09 -32.83
N PRO A 159 18.56 -18.35 -33.16
CA PRO A 159 17.83 -19.11 -34.17
C PRO A 159 16.31 -19.05 -33.93
N LEU A 160 15.53 -18.91 -35.01
CA LEU A 160 14.08 -19.08 -34.90
C LEU A 160 13.80 -20.50 -34.40
N LYS A 161 12.95 -20.62 -33.38
CA LYS A 161 12.61 -21.89 -32.77
C LYS A 161 11.12 -22.15 -32.91
N GLU A 162 10.76 -23.21 -33.62
CA GLU A 162 9.41 -23.79 -33.53
C GLU A 162 9.23 -24.35 -32.12
N MET A 163 8.48 -23.61 -31.32
CA MET A 163 8.21 -23.88 -29.92
C MET A 163 6.95 -23.10 -29.57
N GLU A 164 5.91 -23.85 -29.22
CA GLU A 164 4.66 -23.27 -28.77
C GLU A 164 4.82 -22.77 -27.34
N LEU A 165 4.43 -21.52 -27.09
CA LEU A 165 4.26 -20.98 -25.75
C LEU A 165 2.77 -20.77 -25.52
N THR A 166 2.22 -21.37 -24.48
CA THR A 166 0.80 -21.24 -24.10
C THR A 166 0.56 -19.91 -23.41
N LYS A 167 -0.68 -19.41 -23.38
CA LYS A 167 -1.02 -18.27 -22.52
C LYS A 167 -0.55 -18.52 -21.06
N GLY A 168 0.05 -17.52 -20.43
CA GLY A 168 0.45 -17.55 -19.03
C GLY A 168 1.90 -17.18 -18.79
N ARG A 169 2.43 -17.59 -17.63
CA ARG A 169 3.79 -17.28 -17.19
C ARG A 169 4.80 -18.25 -17.79
N HIS A 170 5.94 -17.70 -18.20
CA HIS A 170 7.10 -18.43 -18.67
C HIS A 170 8.38 -17.86 -18.06
N ARG A 171 9.44 -18.65 -18.06
CA ARG A 171 10.75 -18.25 -17.53
C ARG A 171 11.82 -18.30 -18.61
N LEU A 172 12.36 -17.12 -18.97
CA LEU A 172 13.53 -16.98 -19.82
C LEU A 172 14.80 -17.09 -18.97
N THR A 173 15.61 -18.11 -19.22
CA THR A 173 16.94 -18.27 -18.60
C THR A 173 18.02 -18.01 -19.63
N LEU A 174 18.96 -17.12 -19.30
CA LEU A 174 20.14 -16.83 -20.09
C LEU A 174 21.38 -17.42 -19.40
N VAL A 175 22.27 -18.04 -20.19
CA VAL A 175 23.49 -18.66 -19.68
C VAL A 175 24.71 -18.17 -20.47
N PHE A 176 25.62 -17.50 -19.78
CA PHE A 176 26.92 -17.11 -20.32
C PHE A 176 27.89 -18.30 -20.29
N LEU A 177 28.51 -18.57 -21.44
CA LEU A 177 29.29 -19.80 -21.65
C LEU A 177 30.69 -19.49 -22.22
N ASN A 178 31.60 -20.43 -21.99
CA ASN A 178 32.94 -20.48 -22.58
C ASN A 178 33.82 -19.24 -22.25
N LYS A 179 33.70 -18.71 -21.03
CA LYS A 179 34.61 -17.67 -20.52
C LYS A 179 36.02 -18.24 -20.29
N PRO A 180 37.05 -17.75 -21.00
CA PRO A 180 38.40 -18.28 -20.87
C PRO A 180 39.07 -17.81 -19.56
N ARG A 181 40.02 -18.59 -19.03
CA ARG A 181 40.74 -18.27 -17.78
C ARG A 181 41.38 -16.87 -17.78
N ARG A 182 41.92 -16.41 -18.91
CA ARG A 182 42.52 -15.07 -19.05
C ARG A 182 41.54 -13.92 -18.79
N ALA A 183 40.24 -14.18 -18.92
CA ALA A 183 39.17 -13.21 -18.68
C ALA A 183 38.46 -13.45 -17.34
N ALA A 184 39.07 -14.19 -16.40
CA ALA A 184 38.44 -14.55 -15.12
C ALA A 184 37.90 -13.32 -14.36
N ASN A 185 38.63 -12.20 -14.41
CA ASN A 185 38.30 -10.95 -13.72
C ASN A 185 37.33 -10.04 -14.52
N GLN A 186 36.98 -10.39 -15.76
CA GLN A 186 36.00 -9.63 -16.53
C GLN A 186 34.57 -10.05 -16.14
N SER A 187 33.58 -9.20 -16.38
CA SER A 187 32.17 -9.61 -16.33
C SER A 187 31.87 -10.72 -17.35
N GLU A 188 30.77 -11.44 -17.16
CA GLU A 188 30.33 -12.46 -18.11
C GLU A 188 29.92 -11.82 -19.45
N GLY A 189 29.08 -10.78 -19.40
CA GLY A 189 28.64 -10.02 -20.56
C GLY A 189 27.70 -8.89 -20.17
N GLU A 190 27.33 -8.08 -21.16
CA GLU A 190 26.46 -6.92 -20.97
C GLU A 190 25.22 -7.05 -21.86
N ILE A 191 24.02 -6.81 -21.32
CA ILE A 191 22.75 -6.85 -22.06
C ILE A 191 21.94 -5.59 -21.78
N SER A 192 21.43 -4.94 -22.85
CA SER A 192 20.60 -3.74 -22.75
C SER A 192 19.12 -4.08 -22.73
N TRP A 193 18.66 -4.85 -23.72
CA TRP A 193 17.28 -5.31 -23.80
C TRP A 193 17.19 -6.72 -24.38
N LEU A 194 16.08 -7.38 -24.09
CA LEU A 194 15.65 -8.65 -24.67
C LEU A 194 14.30 -8.44 -25.36
N ASN A 195 14.08 -9.08 -26.51
CA ASN A 195 12.80 -9.03 -27.20
C ASN A 195 12.38 -10.41 -27.69
N LEU A 196 11.20 -10.83 -27.27
CA LEU A 196 10.56 -12.08 -27.61
C LEU A 196 9.35 -11.81 -28.50
N ALA A 197 9.39 -12.34 -29.72
CA ALA A 197 8.29 -12.24 -30.69
C ALA A 197 8.08 -13.60 -31.38
N GLU A 198 7.05 -13.71 -32.22
CA GLU A 198 6.82 -14.92 -33.03
C GLU A 198 7.75 -14.99 -34.25
N THR A 199 8.21 -13.84 -34.76
CA THR A 199 9.09 -13.79 -35.94
C THR A 199 10.19 -12.75 -35.78
N HIS A 200 11.35 -12.99 -36.42
CA HIS A 200 12.40 -11.99 -36.51
C HIS A 200 12.00 -10.87 -37.48
N PRO A 201 12.36 -9.61 -37.19
CA PRO A 201 12.13 -8.52 -38.13
C PRO A 201 12.95 -8.74 -39.40
N LYS A 202 12.35 -8.45 -40.55
CA LYS A 202 13.01 -8.50 -41.87
C LYS A 202 14.07 -7.40 -42.00
N ASP A 203 13.82 -6.25 -41.40
CA ASP A 203 14.71 -5.09 -41.39
C ASP A 203 15.58 -5.09 -40.10
N ALA A 204 16.86 -4.73 -40.23
CA ALA A 204 17.78 -4.58 -39.11
C ALA A 204 17.54 -3.30 -38.29
N THR A 205 16.89 -2.28 -38.87
CA THR A 205 16.55 -1.03 -38.18
C THR A 205 15.30 -1.15 -37.29
N ASP A 206 14.53 -2.22 -37.49
CA ASP A 206 13.31 -2.54 -36.75
C ASP A 206 13.62 -3.09 -35.35
N THR A 207 13.89 -2.09 -34.51
CA THR A 207 14.29 -2.10 -33.12
C THR A 207 13.22 -2.37 -32.06
N PRO A 208 13.46 -3.01 -30.92
CA PRO A 208 12.68 -2.73 -29.72
C PRO A 208 12.97 -1.33 -29.16
N PRO A 209 11.95 -0.57 -28.69
CA PRO A 209 12.17 0.74 -28.08
C PRO A 209 12.80 0.57 -26.69
N THR A 210 13.47 1.63 -26.21
CA THR A 210 13.93 1.72 -24.82
C THR A 210 13.10 2.75 -24.07
N ARG A 211 13.09 2.72 -22.73
CA ARG A 211 12.38 3.74 -21.94
C ARG A 211 12.87 5.14 -22.27
N ARG A 212 14.18 5.31 -22.43
CA ARG A 212 14.80 6.60 -22.77
C ARG A 212 14.28 7.18 -24.09
N ASP A 213 14.02 6.33 -25.08
CA ASP A 213 13.57 6.77 -26.41
C ASP A 213 12.05 6.91 -26.52
N THR A 214 11.32 6.37 -25.53
CA THR A 214 9.85 6.30 -25.52
C THR A 214 9.24 7.40 -24.67
N PHE A 215 9.74 7.61 -23.45
CA PHE A 215 9.23 8.63 -22.54
C PHE A 215 10.04 9.91 -22.72
N VAL A 216 9.57 10.79 -23.60
CA VAL A 216 10.31 11.98 -24.06
C VAL A 216 9.44 13.23 -24.03
N SER A 217 10.05 14.40 -24.22
CA SER A 217 9.30 15.60 -24.57
C SER A 217 9.31 15.78 -26.09
N VAL A 218 8.13 15.94 -26.67
CA VAL A 218 7.94 16.18 -28.11
C VAL A 218 7.39 17.58 -28.28
N ALA A 219 7.93 18.34 -29.24
CA ALA A 219 7.39 19.63 -29.64
C ALA A 219 6.80 19.51 -31.04
N LEU A 220 5.49 19.78 -31.16
CA LEU A 220 4.78 19.90 -32.43
C LEU A 220 4.24 21.33 -32.51
N ASP A 221 4.44 22.00 -33.66
CA ASP A 221 4.08 23.41 -33.87
C ASP A 221 4.54 24.34 -32.74
N GLY A 222 5.76 24.13 -32.24
CA GLY A 222 6.36 24.94 -31.18
C GLY A 222 5.78 24.69 -29.77
N LYS A 223 4.86 23.73 -29.59
CA LYS A 223 4.26 23.39 -28.30
C LYS A 223 4.87 22.10 -27.75
N PRO A 224 5.80 22.18 -26.77
CA PRO A 224 6.37 20.99 -26.14
C PRO A 224 5.36 20.33 -25.18
N MET A 225 5.36 18.99 -25.15
CA MET A 225 4.54 18.17 -24.26
C MET A 225 5.31 16.90 -23.88
N ARG A 226 5.17 16.35 -22.66
CA ARG A 226 5.69 15.01 -22.35
C ARG A 226 4.82 13.99 -23.08
N ALA A 227 5.43 12.98 -23.67
CA ALA A 227 4.72 12.02 -24.50
C ALA A 227 5.35 10.63 -24.48
N LEU A 228 4.54 9.64 -24.85
CA LEU A 228 5.01 8.35 -25.34
C LEU A 228 5.29 8.48 -26.84
N ALA A 229 6.55 8.47 -27.26
CA ALA A 229 6.95 8.54 -28.67
C ALA A 229 7.22 7.13 -29.22
N LEU A 230 6.31 6.62 -30.03
CA LEU A 230 6.32 5.24 -30.52
C LEU A 230 6.50 5.17 -32.04
N ARG A 231 7.35 4.26 -32.48
CA ARG A 231 7.47 3.86 -33.89
C ARG A 231 6.45 2.79 -34.24
N GLN A 232 6.27 2.50 -35.53
CA GLN A 232 5.47 1.36 -35.98
C GLN A 232 5.80 0.07 -35.22
N ARG A 233 4.76 -0.73 -34.92
CA ARG A 233 4.85 -2.06 -34.28
C ARG A 233 5.39 -2.07 -32.85
N SER A 234 5.66 -0.89 -32.28
CA SER A 234 5.91 -0.72 -30.85
C SER A 234 4.62 -0.36 -30.14
N ASN A 235 4.55 -0.73 -28.87
CA ASN A 235 3.48 -0.32 -27.98
C ASN A 235 4.03 0.00 -26.59
N VAL A 236 3.24 0.77 -25.85
CA VAL A 236 3.36 0.91 -24.40
C VAL A 236 2.05 0.45 -23.82
N HIS A 237 2.11 -0.36 -22.78
CA HIS A 237 0.91 -0.77 -22.07
C HIS A 237 1.05 -0.56 -20.57
N CYS A 238 0.08 0.13 -19.98
CA CYS A 238 0.08 0.56 -18.58
C CYS A 238 -1.08 -0.11 -17.83
N PRO A 239 -0.83 -0.78 -16.71
CA PRO A 239 -1.91 -1.32 -15.88
C PRO A 239 -2.61 -0.20 -15.13
N VAL A 240 -3.93 -0.24 -15.13
CA VAL A 240 -4.78 0.82 -14.58
C VAL A 240 -5.96 0.18 -13.88
N TRP A 241 -6.22 0.60 -12.65
CA TRP A 241 -7.55 0.42 -12.06
C TRP A 241 -8.45 1.57 -12.50
N VAL A 242 -9.53 1.27 -13.21
CA VAL A 242 -10.43 2.30 -13.74
C VAL A 242 -11.45 2.69 -12.67
N PRO A 243 -11.46 3.94 -12.18
CA PRO A 243 -12.48 4.36 -11.24
C PRO A 243 -13.83 4.61 -11.93
N PRO A 244 -14.93 4.68 -11.19
CA PRO A 244 -16.22 5.11 -11.74
C PRO A 244 -16.13 6.50 -12.37
N ASN A 245 -16.84 6.71 -13.49
CA ASN A 245 -16.89 7.98 -14.23
C ASN A 245 -15.52 8.47 -14.75
N ALA A 246 -14.63 7.54 -15.06
CA ALA A 246 -13.32 7.86 -15.64
C ALA A 246 -13.38 8.08 -17.15
N GLN A 247 -12.55 9.00 -17.62
CA GLN A 247 -12.23 9.22 -19.02
C GLN A 247 -10.72 9.23 -19.21
N LEU A 248 -10.26 8.78 -20.36
CA LEU A 248 -8.88 8.95 -20.78
C LEU A 248 -8.79 10.18 -21.69
N ARG A 249 -8.03 11.19 -21.26
CA ARG A 249 -7.70 12.37 -22.06
C ARG A 249 -6.25 12.30 -22.48
N LEU A 250 -5.97 12.50 -23.77
CA LEU A 250 -4.60 12.57 -24.28
C LEU A 250 -4.52 13.47 -25.51
N SER A 251 -3.31 13.90 -25.88
CA SER A 251 -3.07 14.59 -27.15
C SER A 251 -2.26 13.72 -28.10
N LEU A 252 -2.72 13.57 -29.33
CA LEU A 252 -2.05 12.79 -30.37
C LEU A 252 -1.34 13.72 -31.35
N GLY A 253 -0.23 13.26 -31.90
CA GLY A 253 0.46 13.97 -32.97
C GLY A 253 1.52 13.10 -33.64
N LEU A 254 1.93 13.48 -34.85
CA LEU A 254 2.98 12.80 -35.60
C LEU A 254 4.29 13.56 -35.45
N TRP A 255 5.29 12.92 -34.84
CA TRP A 255 6.64 13.45 -34.73
C TRP A 255 7.51 12.91 -35.87
N GLY A 256 7.69 13.72 -36.90
CA GLY A 256 8.41 13.36 -38.12
C GLY A 256 7.54 13.53 -39.37
N PRO A 257 8.06 13.16 -40.56
CA PRO A 257 7.39 13.41 -41.83
C PRO A 257 6.24 12.43 -42.12
N GLY A 258 5.34 12.81 -43.03
CA GLY A 258 4.39 11.89 -43.64
C GLY A 258 3.14 11.62 -42.80
N LYS A 259 2.79 10.34 -42.64
CA LYS A 259 1.53 9.88 -42.00
C LYS A 259 1.80 8.81 -40.95
N GLY A 260 0.88 8.65 -40.01
CA GLY A 260 0.87 7.54 -39.08
C GLY A 260 -0.54 7.22 -38.58
N GLN A 261 -0.70 6.07 -37.94
CA GLN A 261 -1.97 5.66 -37.36
C GLN A 261 -1.75 5.20 -35.92
N ALA A 262 -2.49 5.81 -35.01
CA ALA A 262 -2.49 5.53 -33.59
C ALA A 262 -3.77 4.77 -33.20
N GLU A 263 -3.69 3.90 -32.22
CA GLU A 263 -4.87 3.31 -31.59
C GLU A 263 -4.68 3.24 -30.07
N VAL A 264 -5.77 3.47 -29.34
CA VAL A 264 -5.83 3.19 -27.90
C VAL A 264 -6.74 2.00 -27.67
N VAL A 265 -6.22 0.99 -26.96
CA VAL A 265 -6.93 -0.26 -26.69
C VAL A 265 -6.98 -0.53 -25.19
N VAL A 266 -8.08 -1.11 -24.72
CA VAL A 266 -8.22 -1.66 -23.37
C VAL A 266 -8.21 -3.17 -23.44
N SER A 267 -7.27 -3.79 -22.72
CA SER A 267 -7.19 -5.25 -22.60
C SER A 267 -7.52 -5.73 -21.19
N ARG A 268 -8.23 -6.85 -21.12
CA ARG A 268 -8.64 -7.55 -19.90
C ARG A 268 -8.27 -9.03 -19.98
N ASP A 269 -8.06 -9.66 -18.83
CA ASP A 269 -7.76 -11.08 -18.81
C ASP A 269 -8.96 -11.89 -19.31
N ASN A 270 -8.72 -12.79 -20.27
CA ASN A 270 -9.71 -13.70 -20.86
C ASN A 270 -10.82 -13.04 -21.68
N GLU A 271 -10.67 -11.77 -22.04
CA GLU A 271 -11.60 -11.06 -22.91
C GLU A 271 -10.88 -10.54 -24.16
N ALA A 272 -11.65 -10.28 -25.22
CA ALA A 272 -11.11 -9.65 -26.42
C ALA A 272 -10.70 -8.19 -26.10
N PRO A 273 -9.58 -7.70 -26.63
CA PRO A 273 -9.22 -6.28 -26.51
C PRO A 273 -10.29 -5.38 -27.14
N VAL A 274 -10.57 -4.25 -26.48
CA VAL A 274 -11.57 -3.27 -26.93
C VAL A 274 -10.86 -2.02 -27.43
N SER A 275 -11.04 -1.67 -28.69
CA SER A 275 -10.55 -0.42 -29.26
C SER A 275 -11.38 0.74 -28.74
N LEU A 276 -10.73 1.74 -28.14
CA LEU A 276 -11.38 3.00 -27.77
C LEU A 276 -11.49 3.92 -28.99
N GLY A 277 -10.41 4.00 -29.77
CA GLY A 277 -10.36 4.82 -30.97
C GLY A 277 -9.12 4.59 -31.81
N VAL A 278 -9.29 4.66 -33.13
CA VAL A 278 -8.22 4.64 -34.14
C VAL A 278 -8.13 6.03 -34.76
N HIS A 279 -6.93 6.58 -34.81
CA HIS A 279 -6.67 7.98 -35.18
C HIS A 279 -5.61 8.07 -36.27
N ASP A 280 -5.98 8.59 -37.43
CA ASP A 280 -5.05 8.89 -38.53
C ASP A 280 -4.37 10.25 -38.31
N LEU A 281 -3.04 10.26 -38.41
CA LEU A 281 -2.18 11.41 -38.13
C LEU A 281 -1.38 11.81 -39.36
N LYS A 282 -1.17 13.11 -39.56
CA LYS A 282 -0.27 13.64 -40.60
C LYS A 282 0.65 14.70 -40.02
N ALA A 283 1.85 14.81 -40.57
CA ALA A 283 2.91 15.70 -40.08
C ALA A 283 2.52 17.18 -40.06
N GLU A 284 1.64 17.63 -40.97
CA GLU A 284 1.17 19.02 -41.00
C GLU A 284 0.20 19.39 -39.86
N HIS A 285 -0.26 18.41 -39.06
CA HIS A 285 -1.12 18.67 -37.91
C HIS A 285 -0.28 18.64 -36.62
N GLY A 286 -0.41 19.69 -35.81
CA GLY A 286 0.10 19.72 -34.44
C GLY A 286 -0.64 18.75 -33.51
N TRP A 287 -0.70 19.10 -32.23
CA TRP A 287 -1.40 18.29 -31.23
C TRP A 287 -2.92 18.29 -31.43
N THR A 288 -3.52 17.11 -31.47
CA THR A 288 -4.97 16.89 -31.48
C THR A 288 -5.38 16.21 -30.18
N THR A 289 -6.19 16.88 -29.35
CA THR A 289 -6.71 16.27 -28.12
C THR A 289 -7.84 15.29 -28.44
N VAL A 290 -7.80 14.12 -27.80
CA VAL A 290 -8.84 13.09 -27.87
C VAL A 290 -9.26 12.71 -26.44
N GLU A 291 -10.53 12.40 -26.30
CA GLU A 291 -11.15 11.98 -25.05
C GLU A 291 -11.87 10.66 -25.30
N GLU A 292 -11.48 9.63 -24.57
CA GLU A 292 -11.97 8.27 -24.71
C GLU A 292 -12.66 7.84 -23.41
N SER A 293 -13.90 7.34 -23.51
CA SER A 293 -14.64 6.90 -22.34
C SER A 293 -14.06 5.61 -21.76
N LEU A 294 -13.88 5.56 -20.44
CA LEU A 294 -13.51 4.33 -19.72
C LEU A 294 -14.68 3.76 -18.90
N ALA A 295 -15.90 4.25 -19.09
CA ALA A 295 -17.05 3.92 -18.25
C ALA A 295 -17.38 2.42 -18.21
N GLU A 296 -17.23 1.69 -19.34
CA GLU A 296 -17.43 0.23 -19.41
C GLU A 296 -16.53 -0.55 -18.44
N PHE A 297 -15.35 0.00 -18.16
CA PHE A 297 -14.30 -0.67 -17.39
C PHE A 297 -14.30 -0.26 -15.90
N ALA A 298 -15.25 0.56 -15.47
CA ALA A 298 -15.32 1.05 -14.09
C ALA A 298 -15.25 -0.10 -13.07
N GLY A 299 -14.37 0.04 -12.08
CA GLY A 299 -14.16 -0.96 -11.04
C GLY A 299 -13.35 -2.18 -11.50
N GLN A 300 -12.66 -2.10 -12.64
CA GLN A 300 -11.84 -3.20 -13.17
C GLN A 300 -10.37 -2.80 -13.26
N LEU A 301 -9.50 -3.79 -13.05
CA LEU A 301 -8.11 -3.72 -13.45
C LEU A 301 -8.00 -4.02 -14.95
N VAL A 302 -7.52 -3.06 -15.71
CA VAL A 302 -7.31 -3.18 -17.15
C VAL A 302 -5.88 -2.81 -17.54
N ARG A 303 -5.54 -3.11 -18.78
CA ARG A 303 -4.31 -2.65 -19.40
C ARG A 303 -4.66 -1.66 -20.51
N LEU A 304 -4.27 -0.40 -20.35
CA LEU A 304 -4.36 0.61 -21.40
C LEU A 304 -3.17 0.44 -22.34
N GLU A 305 -3.42 0.24 -23.62
CA GLU A 305 -2.40 0.00 -24.64
C GLU A 305 -2.39 1.13 -25.67
N PHE A 306 -1.22 1.71 -25.88
CA PHE A 306 -0.97 2.73 -26.89
C PHE A 306 -0.25 2.05 -28.07
N LEU A 307 -0.97 1.87 -29.17
CA LEU A 307 -0.54 1.08 -30.32
C LEU A 307 -0.24 1.96 -31.53
N VAL A 308 0.73 1.54 -32.34
CA VAL A 308 1.06 2.18 -33.62
C VAL A 308 1.05 1.14 -34.74
N HIS A 309 0.01 1.20 -35.58
CA HIS A 309 -0.19 0.27 -36.71
C HIS A 309 0.76 0.51 -37.86
N GLY A 310 1.06 1.77 -38.13
CA GLY A 310 1.97 2.16 -39.21
C GLY A 310 2.38 3.62 -39.13
N THR A 311 3.59 3.91 -39.61
CA THR A 311 4.13 5.26 -39.77
C THR A 311 4.96 5.33 -41.05
N SER A 312 5.06 6.52 -41.63
CA SER A 312 6.10 6.83 -42.61
C SER A 312 7.50 6.61 -42.00
N GLU A 313 8.49 6.35 -42.85
CA GLU A 313 9.87 6.11 -42.41
C GLU A 313 10.41 7.33 -41.64
N GLY A 314 11.06 7.07 -40.50
CA GLY A 314 11.58 8.11 -39.60
C GLY A 314 10.54 8.81 -38.72
N ALA A 315 9.23 8.60 -38.93
CA ALA A 315 8.17 9.18 -38.11
C ALA A 315 7.82 8.33 -36.89
N ARG A 316 7.34 9.00 -35.84
CA ARG A 316 6.82 8.39 -34.60
C ARG A 316 5.47 9.00 -34.27
N VAL A 317 4.57 8.19 -33.73
CA VAL A 317 3.34 8.69 -33.09
C VAL A 317 3.69 9.14 -31.67
N ALA A 318 3.24 10.33 -31.29
CA ALA A 318 3.38 10.86 -29.94
C ALA A 318 2.01 10.84 -29.22
N PHE A 319 1.94 10.12 -28.09
CA PHE A 319 0.80 10.15 -27.16
C PHE A 319 1.15 11.09 -26.01
N GLY A 320 0.79 12.36 -26.14
CA GLY A 320 1.09 13.46 -25.25
C GLY A 320 0.18 13.51 -24.02
N GLU A 321 0.80 13.61 -22.84
CA GLU A 321 0.16 13.73 -21.52
C GLU A 321 -1.10 12.86 -21.33
N PRO A 322 -1.03 11.53 -21.54
CA PRO A 322 -2.17 10.65 -21.29
C PRO A 322 -2.57 10.69 -19.81
N ARG A 323 -3.82 11.07 -19.55
CA ARG A 323 -4.39 11.32 -18.23
C ARG A 323 -5.71 10.59 -18.07
N ILE A 324 -5.86 9.92 -16.93
CA ILE A 324 -7.17 9.44 -16.50
C ILE A 324 -7.79 10.55 -15.67
N GLU A 325 -8.90 11.07 -16.15
CA GLU A 325 -9.64 12.14 -15.52
C GLU A 325 -10.97 11.58 -15.01
N ARG A 326 -11.36 12.01 -13.82
CA ARG A 326 -12.62 11.63 -13.21
C ARG A 326 -13.31 12.87 -12.70
N ASP A 327 -14.57 13.02 -13.10
CA ASP A 327 -15.50 13.87 -12.37
C ASP A 327 -15.89 13.12 -11.08
N PRO A 328 -15.53 13.63 -9.89
CA PRO A 328 -15.90 13.00 -8.63
C PRO A 328 -17.42 12.95 -8.43
N GLY A 329 -18.20 13.67 -9.24
CA GLY A 329 -19.64 13.85 -9.08
C GLY A 329 -19.97 14.90 -8.01
N PRO A 330 -21.26 15.21 -7.81
CA PRO A 330 -21.67 16.11 -6.75
C PRO A 330 -21.27 15.53 -5.38
N SER A 331 -20.55 16.33 -4.57
CA SER A 331 -20.19 15.92 -3.21
C SER A 331 -21.45 15.67 -2.40
N THR A 332 -21.56 14.48 -1.79
CA THR A 332 -22.80 14.04 -1.14
C THR A 332 -23.21 14.83 0.11
N GLU A 333 -22.36 15.67 0.71
CA GLU A 333 -22.78 16.52 1.84
C GLU A 333 -22.04 17.87 1.90
N ALA A 334 -22.78 18.93 2.26
CA ALA A 334 -22.29 20.30 2.45
C ALA A 334 -21.72 20.58 3.85
N ASN A 335 -21.79 19.62 4.78
CA ASN A 335 -21.33 19.84 6.15
C ASN A 335 -19.78 19.81 6.22
N PRO A 336 -19.15 20.86 6.77
CA PRO A 336 -17.70 20.89 6.93
C PRO A 336 -17.28 19.87 7.98
N PHE A 337 -16.19 19.14 7.73
CA PHE A 337 -15.54 18.38 8.79
C PHE A 337 -14.91 19.36 9.77
N LEU A 338 -15.48 19.42 10.98
CA LEU A 338 -14.97 20.28 12.03
C LEU A 338 -13.65 19.73 12.57
N PRO A 339 -12.70 20.60 12.97
CA PRO A 339 -11.55 20.18 13.75
C PRO A 339 -11.99 19.45 15.02
N ALA A 340 -11.27 18.40 15.39
CA ALA A 340 -11.46 17.69 16.63
C ALA A 340 -10.66 18.37 17.74
N ARG A 341 -11.24 18.48 18.93
CA ARG A 341 -10.44 18.77 20.15
C ARG A 341 -9.74 17.52 20.65
N ARG A 342 -10.37 16.35 20.42
CA ARG A 342 -9.91 15.07 20.97
C ARG A 342 -10.06 13.97 19.93
N ALA A 343 -9.10 13.07 19.89
CA ALA A 343 -9.17 11.82 19.15
C ALA A 343 -9.13 10.66 20.15
N VAL A 344 -10.22 9.90 20.24
CA VAL A 344 -10.35 8.72 21.10
C VAL A 344 -10.36 7.47 20.22
N LEU A 345 -9.29 6.69 20.28
CA LEU A 345 -9.09 5.49 19.46
C LEU A 345 -9.25 4.25 20.33
N VAL A 346 -10.29 3.45 20.07
CA VAL A 346 -10.57 2.19 20.77
C VAL A 346 -10.23 1.03 19.84
N VAL A 347 -9.12 0.34 20.13
CA VAL A 347 -8.64 -0.81 19.38
C VAL A 347 -9.01 -2.09 20.14
N LEU A 348 -9.62 -3.07 19.47
CA LEU A 348 -9.98 -4.36 20.07
C LEU A 348 -9.27 -5.52 19.37
N SER A 349 -8.51 -6.31 20.13
CA SER A 349 -7.85 -7.47 19.54
C SER A 349 -8.81 -8.59 19.12
N GLY A 350 -8.64 -9.16 17.93
CA GLY A 350 -9.50 -10.24 17.42
C GLY A 350 -10.88 -9.79 16.93
N LEU A 351 -11.13 -8.50 16.77
CA LEU A 351 -12.37 -7.98 16.19
C LEU A 351 -12.34 -8.13 14.66
N GLY A 352 -12.91 -9.21 14.13
CA GLY A 352 -12.99 -9.47 12.68
C GLY A 352 -14.30 -9.08 11.98
N ARG A 353 -14.34 -9.26 10.65
CA ARG A 353 -15.48 -8.94 9.76
C ARG A 353 -16.84 -9.46 10.24
N LYS A 354 -16.91 -10.67 10.82
CA LYS A 354 -18.18 -11.22 11.36
C LYS A 354 -18.80 -10.36 12.47
N HIS A 355 -17.99 -9.56 13.14
CA HIS A 355 -18.43 -8.63 14.18
C HIS A 355 -18.78 -7.24 13.65
N ALA A 356 -18.63 -6.98 12.35
CA ALA A 356 -18.90 -5.67 11.76
C ALA A 356 -20.42 -5.40 11.63
N PRO A 357 -20.87 -4.14 11.59
CA PRO A 357 -22.25 -3.82 11.23
C PRO A 357 -22.61 -4.34 9.82
N PRO A 358 -23.88 -4.73 9.57
CA PRO A 358 -25.00 -4.81 10.51
C PRO A 358 -24.97 -6.05 11.42
N ALA A 359 -24.09 -7.03 11.17
CA ALA A 359 -24.04 -8.32 11.87
C ALA A 359 -23.64 -8.22 13.35
N SER A 360 -22.89 -7.18 13.74
CA SER A 360 -22.43 -6.89 15.11
C SER A 360 -23.46 -7.21 16.21
N ARG A 361 -24.73 -6.79 16.04
CA ARG A 361 -25.81 -7.03 17.02
C ARG A 361 -26.10 -8.51 17.21
N ALA A 362 -26.19 -9.29 16.14
CA ALA A 362 -26.44 -10.73 16.19
C ALA A 362 -25.26 -11.50 16.81
N HIS A 363 -24.06 -10.90 16.77
CA HIS A 363 -22.85 -11.42 17.40
C HIS A 363 -22.61 -10.89 18.83
N GLY A 364 -23.62 -10.30 19.48
CA GLY A 364 -23.53 -9.88 20.89
C GLY A 364 -22.90 -8.50 21.10
N LEU A 365 -22.76 -7.67 20.05
CA LEU A 365 -22.13 -6.34 20.13
C LEU A 365 -23.13 -5.21 19.85
N PRO A 366 -24.17 -5.03 20.70
CA PRO A 366 -25.21 -4.04 20.47
C PRO A 366 -24.71 -2.60 20.60
N ALA A 367 -23.63 -2.32 21.35
CA ALA A 367 -23.08 -0.97 21.44
C ALA A 367 -22.34 -0.58 20.15
N LEU A 368 -21.54 -1.49 19.59
CA LEU A 368 -20.94 -1.33 18.27
C LEU A 368 -22.01 -1.10 17.19
N ALA A 369 -23.10 -1.88 17.23
CA ALA A 369 -24.23 -1.71 16.31
C ALA A 369 -24.90 -0.33 16.44
N ARG A 370 -25.05 0.20 17.66
CA ARG A 370 -25.58 1.57 17.88
C ARG A 370 -24.57 2.64 17.48
N PHE A 371 -23.28 2.41 17.71
CA PHE A 371 -22.22 3.34 17.32
C PHE A 371 -22.18 3.53 15.80
N ALA A 372 -22.42 2.47 15.03
CA ALA A 372 -22.53 2.54 13.57
C ALA A 372 -23.62 3.52 13.08
N GLN A 373 -24.67 3.77 13.87
CA GLN A 373 -25.70 4.75 13.53
C GLN A 373 -25.23 6.21 13.72
N ARG A 374 -24.08 6.42 14.38
CA ARG A 374 -23.47 7.73 14.66
C ARG A 374 -22.08 7.88 14.05
N ALA A 375 -21.63 6.90 13.27
CA ALA A 375 -20.30 6.81 12.71
C ALA A 375 -20.37 6.44 11.23
N THR A 376 -19.30 6.72 10.49
CA THR A 376 -19.05 6.13 9.18
C THR A 376 -18.40 4.76 9.39
N TYR A 377 -18.94 3.73 8.76
CA TYR A 377 -18.36 2.38 8.75
C TYR A 377 -17.54 2.18 7.47
N PHE A 378 -16.24 1.95 7.61
CA PHE A 378 -15.35 1.62 6.51
C PHE A 378 -15.26 0.10 6.32
N SER A 379 -16.14 -0.46 5.50
CA SER A 379 -16.15 -1.91 5.22
C SER A 379 -14.99 -2.36 4.34
N GLY A 380 -14.29 -1.43 3.69
CA GLY A 380 -13.04 -1.68 2.96
C GLY A 380 -11.77 -1.71 3.82
N TYR A 381 -11.88 -1.62 5.16
CA TYR A 381 -10.72 -1.61 6.05
C TYR A 381 -9.97 -2.94 6.07
N ARG A 382 -8.70 -2.88 5.71
CA ARG A 382 -7.77 -4.01 5.74
C ARG A 382 -6.52 -3.62 6.50
N THR A 383 -6.09 -4.48 7.43
CA THR A 383 -4.90 -4.25 8.24
C THR A 383 -3.64 -4.46 7.38
N PRO A 384 -2.54 -3.75 7.64
CA PRO A 384 -1.31 -3.88 6.85
C PRO A 384 -0.45 -5.09 7.27
N SER A 385 -0.87 -5.83 8.30
CA SER A 385 -0.21 -7.04 8.75
C SER A 385 -1.18 -7.88 9.58
N THR A 386 -0.82 -9.14 9.79
CA THR A 386 -1.49 -10.03 10.73
C THR A 386 -0.86 -10.06 12.11
N LEU A 387 0.15 -9.21 12.34
CA LEU A 387 0.78 -8.98 13.64
C LEU A 387 0.17 -7.74 14.28
N ALA A 388 -0.51 -7.91 15.43
CA ALA A 388 -1.03 -6.82 16.25
C ALA A 388 0.00 -5.70 16.53
N PRO A 389 1.28 -5.98 16.90
CA PRO A 389 2.25 -4.91 17.11
C PRO A 389 2.55 -4.12 15.82
N ALA A 390 2.57 -4.77 14.66
CA ALA A 390 2.78 -4.09 13.38
C ALA A 390 1.62 -3.12 13.07
N VAL A 391 0.37 -3.57 13.27
CA VAL A 391 -0.82 -2.73 13.05
C VAL A 391 -0.84 -1.55 14.01
N MET A 392 -0.50 -1.76 15.29
CA MET A 392 -0.37 -0.67 16.25
C MET A 392 0.75 0.31 15.89
N ALA A 393 1.90 -0.17 15.41
CA ALA A 393 2.95 0.72 14.93
C ALA A 393 2.50 1.52 13.69
N SER A 394 1.78 0.92 12.75
CA SER A 394 1.22 1.65 11.61
C SER A 394 0.21 2.72 12.04
N LEU A 395 -0.67 2.41 13.00
CA LEU A 395 -1.59 3.38 13.59
C LEU A 395 -0.86 4.54 14.26
N LEU A 396 0.22 4.25 15.00
CA LEU A 396 0.91 5.25 15.82
C LEU A 396 2.00 6.01 15.09
N THR A 397 2.38 5.62 13.88
CA THR A 397 3.44 6.27 13.09
C THR A 397 2.95 6.77 11.73
N GLY A 398 1.85 6.21 11.21
CA GLY A 398 1.37 6.44 9.85
C GLY A 398 2.27 5.88 8.76
N GLN A 399 3.14 4.93 9.12
CA GLN A 399 4.02 4.21 8.22
C GLN A 399 3.57 2.74 8.10
N ASP A 400 3.82 2.11 6.95
CA ASP A 400 3.55 0.69 6.78
C ASP A 400 4.61 -0.22 7.45
N PRO A 401 4.32 -1.52 7.66
CA PRO A 401 5.15 -2.41 8.47
C PRO A 401 6.62 -2.51 8.09
N ARG A 402 6.91 -2.52 6.79
CA ARG A 402 8.27 -2.55 6.27
C ARG A 402 9.06 -1.29 6.64
N ARG A 403 8.43 -0.12 6.66
CA ARG A 403 9.08 1.17 6.97
C ARG A 403 9.35 1.38 8.45
N HIS A 404 8.46 0.96 9.33
CA HIS A 404 8.72 1.05 10.78
C HIS A 404 9.45 -0.18 11.35
N GLY A 405 9.56 -1.27 10.57
CA GLY A 405 10.40 -2.42 10.87
C GLY A 405 9.76 -3.48 11.80
N LEU A 406 8.46 -3.39 12.11
CA LEU A 406 7.78 -4.41 12.93
C LEU A 406 7.11 -5.43 12.02
N GLU A 407 7.86 -6.48 11.69
CA GLU A 407 7.42 -7.53 10.77
C GLU A 407 7.54 -8.93 11.38
N GLN A 408 7.95 -8.99 12.64
CA GLN A 408 8.16 -10.19 13.43
C GLN A 408 7.52 -10.00 14.81
N SER A 409 7.14 -11.09 15.45
CA SER A 409 6.50 -11.10 16.77
C SER A 409 7.38 -10.56 17.92
N THR A 410 8.70 -10.54 17.73
CA THR A 410 9.70 -10.05 18.71
C THR A 410 10.35 -8.74 18.29
N ALA A 411 9.91 -8.12 17.19
CA ALA A 411 10.46 -6.84 16.74
C ALA A 411 10.02 -5.71 17.68
N ARG A 412 10.96 -4.82 17.99
CA ARG A 412 10.74 -3.57 18.74
C ARG A 412 10.65 -2.39 17.78
N LEU A 413 9.74 -1.46 18.04
CA LEU A 413 9.71 -0.17 17.35
C LEU A 413 11.01 0.60 17.58
N PRO A 414 11.79 0.91 16.53
CA PRO A 414 13.05 1.63 16.70
C PRO A 414 12.82 3.06 17.19
N ASP A 415 13.74 3.57 18.03
CA ASP A 415 13.61 4.91 18.61
C ASP A 415 13.72 6.03 17.57
N SER A 416 14.29 5.74 16.40
CA SER A 416 14.37 6.65 15.25
C SER A 416 13.02 6.88 14.56
N VAL A 417 12.04 5.99 14.75
CA VAL A 417 10.71 6.14 14.17
C VAL A 417 9.89 7.07 15.07
N GLN A 418 9.44 8.21 14.53
CA GLN A 418 8.61 9.16 15.26
C GLN A 418 7.14 8.74 15.29
N THR A 419 6.45 9.01 16.40
CA THR A 419 5.03 8.66 16.59
C THR A 419 4.11 9.89 16.51
N ILE A 420 2.83 9.66 16.20
CA ILE A 420 1.79 10.69 16.21
C ILE A 420 1.61 11.30 17.61
N ALA A 421 1.89 10.54 18.67
CA ALA A 421 1.85 11.03 20.04
C ALA A 421 2.94 12.10 20.27
N GLN A 422 4.17 11.85 19.79
CA GLN A 422 5.24 12.85 19.83
C GLN A 422 4.87 14.11 19.05
N ALA A 423 4.23 13.97 17.88
CA ALA A 423 3.76 15.12 17.09
C ALA A 423 2.70 15.95 17.85
N VAL A 424 1.75 15.29 18.53
CA VAL A 424 0.75 15.96 19.39
C VAL A 424 1.44 16.70 20.54
N ARG A 425 2.38 16.05 21.24
CA ARG A 425 3.15 16.66 22.34
C ARG A 425 3.98 17.86 21.90
N ALA A 426 4.56 17.82 20.70
CA ALA A 426 5.33 18.92 20.14
C ALA A 426 4.50 20.20 19.93
N ARG A 427 3.17 20.09 19.86
CA ARG A 427 2.22 21.23 19.82
C ARG A 427 1.56 21.51 21.16
N SER A 428 2.19 21.13 22.27
CA SER A 428 1.63 21.26 23.62
C SER A 428 0.29 20.53 23.81
N GLY A 429 -0.04 19.60 22.90
CA GLY A 429 -1.17 18.71 23.05
C GLY A 429 -0.90 17.65 24.11
N ARG A 430 -1.95 16.95 24.49
CA ARG A 430 -1.92 15.88 25.49
C ARG A 430 -2.10 14.54 24.80
N ALA A 431 -1.36 13.54 25.26
CA ALA A 431 -1.42 12.21 24.67
C ALA A 431 -1.37 11.15 25.77
N ALA A 432 -2.26 10.15 25.72
CA ALA A 432 -2.23 9.00 26.60
C ALA A 432 -2.50 7.68 25.88
N PHE A 433 -1.87 6.62 26.35
CA PHE A 433 -2.05 5.27 25.83
C PHE A 433 -2.25 4.27 26.96
N PHE A 434 -3.41 3.62 26.96
CA PHE A 434 -3.76 2.57 27.91
C PHE A 434 -3.92 1.25 27.15
N THR A 435 -3.17 0.22 27.53
CA THR A 435 -3.16 -1.06 26.81
C THR A 435 -3.25 -2.25 27.75
N ALA A 436 -4.02 -3.25 27.35
CA ALA A 436 -4.04 -4.58 27.98
C ALA A 436 -3.45 -5.68 27.07
N VAL A 437 -2.73 -5.28 26.01
CA VAL A 437 -2.18 -6.18 24.99
C VAL A 437 -0.65 -6.16 25.04
N PRO A 438 0.00 -7.28 25.42
CA PRO A 438 1.43 -7.30 25.76
C PRO A 438 2.37 -6.97 24.61
N THR A 439 1.95 -7.20 23.36
CA THR A 439 2.72 -6.82 22.17
C THR A 439 2.72 -5.31 21.90
N SER A 440 2.00 -4.52 22.70
CA SER A 440 2.01 -3.05 22.65
C SER A 440 2.61 -2.41 23.91
N PHE A 441 3.40 -3.17 24.68
CA PHE A 441 4.04 -2.73 25.93
C PHE A 441 5.35 -1.93 25.70
N PRO A 442 5.94 -1.32 26.75
CA PRO A 442 7.19 -0.56 26.64
C PRO A 442 8.36 -1.39 26.07
N ALA A 443 8.40 -2.69 26.37
CA ALA A 443 9.40 -3.61 25.81
C ALA A 443 9.43 -3.59 24.27
N PHE A 444 8.28 -3.34 23.64
CA PHE A 444 8.11 -3.22 22.18
C PHE A 444 8.31 -1.79 21.65
N GLY A 445 8.66 -0.81 22.50
CA GLY A 445 8.99 0.57 22.11
C GLY A 445 7.80 1.51 21.96
N PHE A 446 6.64 1.14 22.52
CA PHE A 446 5.38 1.88 22.41
C PHE A 446 5.15 2.96 23.47
N ASP A 447 6.02 3.09 24.47
CA ASP A 447 5.90 4.02 25.60
C ASP A 447 6.40 5.45 25.30
N ARG A 448 6.69 5.75 24.04
CA ARG A 448 7.29 7.02 23.62
C ARG A 448 6.25 8.06 23.22
N GLY A 449 6.42 9.28 23.74
CA GLY A 449 5.60 10.44 23.36
C GLY A 449 4.28 10.57 24.11
N TRP A 450 4.07 9.79 25.17
CA TRP A 450 2.85 9.86 25.99
C TRP A 450 3.09 10.66 27.25
N GLU A 451 2.09 11.43 27.66
CA GLU A 451 2.01 11.97 29.01
C GLU A 451 1.73 10.87 30.03
N ARG A 452 0.83 9.97 29.66
CA ARG A 452 0.45 8.81 30.45
C ARG A 452 0.47 7.56 29.58
N PHE A 453 1.27 6.59 29.98
CA PHE A 453 1.27 5.26 29.40
C PHE A 453 0.99 4.24 30.51
N GLU A 454 0.01 3.36 30.33
CA GLU A 454 -0.25 2.26 31.25
C GLU A 454 -0.43 0.94 30.52
N ALA A 455 0.39 -0.04 30.89
CA ALA A 455 0.30 -1.42 30.44
C ALA A 455 -0.30 -2.31 31.53
N ILE A 456 -1.37 -3.02 31.18
CA ILE A 456 -2.08 -3.94 32.06
C ILE A 456 -1.73 -5.36 31.63
N SER A 457 -0.79 -5.98 32.33
CA SER A 457 -0.33 -7.33 32.02
C SER A 457 -1.48 -8.34 32.07
N PRO A 458 -1.58 -9.27 31.10
CA PRO A 458 -2.57 -10.35 31.15
C PRO A 458 -2.32 -11.36 32.29
N VAL A 459 -1.14 -11.29 32.93
CA VAL A 459 -0.78 -12.08 34.13
C VAL A 459 -1.43 -11.49 35.39
N ALA A 460 -1.70 -10.18 35.40
CA ALA A 460 -2.31 -9.52 36.55
C ALA A 460 -3.78 -9.93 36.69
N ASP A 461 -4.26 -10.02 37.93
CA ASP A 461 -5.68 -10.21 38.23
C ASP A 461 -6.45 -8.89 38.07
N ARG A 462 -6.44 -8.38 36.83
CA ARG A 462 -7.02 -7.10 36.43
C ARG A 462 -7.98 -7.31 35.25
N PRO A 463 -9.14 -6.62 35.22
CA PRO A 463 -10.10 -6.76 34.13
C PRO A 463 -9.51 -6.38 32.77
N ALA A 464 -9.92 -7.07 31.71
CA ALA A 464 -9.53 -6.72 30.33
C ALA A 464 -10.07 -5.35 29.90
N THR A 465 -11.11 -4.87 30.57
CA THR A 465 -11.78 -3.59 30.31
C THR A 465 -11.12 -2.40 31.00
N GLU A 466 -10.15 -2.62 31.87
CA GLU A 466 -9.56 -1.58 32.71
C GLU A 466 -8.85 -0.42 31.98
N PRO A 467 -8.34 -0.57 30.73
CA PRO A 467 -7.86 0.59 29.98
C PRO A 467 -8.94 1.67 29.77
N LEU A 468 -10.23 1.30 29.69
CA LEU A 468 -11.34 2.24 29.49
C LEU A 468 -11.56 3.21 30.66
N PRO A 469 -11.75 2.76 31.92
CA PRO A 469 -11.91 3.68 33.05
C PRO A 469 -10.63 4.49 33.36
N LEU A 470 -9.43 3.99 33.01
CA LEU A 470 -8.20 4.77 33.10
C LEU A 470 -8.20 5.93 32.10
N ALA A 471 -8.56 5.66 30.84
CA ALA A 471 -8.71 6.67 29.81
C ALA A 471 -9.80 7.69 30.17
N GLN A 472 -10.94 7.24 30.71
CA GLN A 472 -12.01 8.11 31.18
C GLN A 472 -11.50 9.09 32.25
N ARG A 473 -10.80 8.61 33.29
CA ARG A 473 -10.24 9.47 34.34
C ARG A 473 -9.21 10.47 33.81
N TRP A 474 -8.39 10.05 32.85
CA TRP A 474 -7.42 10.94 32.23
C TRP A 474 -8.10 12.04 31.40
N LEU A 475 -9.11 11.69 30.61
CA LEU A 475 -9.91 12.66 29.84
C LEU A 475 -10.65 13.65 30.74
N ASP A 476 -11.22 13.17 31.84
CA ASP A 476 -11.94 13.98 32.83
C ASP A 476 -11.05 15.10 33.40
N GLY A 477 -9.82 14.76 33.77
CA GLY A 477 -8.82 15.71 34.28
C GLY A 477 -8.46 16.85 33.32
N TYR A 478 -8.77 16.70 32.03
CA TYR A 478 -8.51 17.68 30.98
C TYR A 478 -9.76 18.06 30.17
N SER A 479 -10.95 17.79 30.70
CA SER A 479 -12.24 18.02 30.02
C SER A 479 -12.41 19.48 29.58
N GLN A 480 -11.91 20.43 30.38
CA GLN A 480 -11.99 21.87 30.13
C GLN A 480 -10.88 22.43 29.24
N GLU A 481 -9.86 21.63 28.89
CA GLU A 481 -8.77 22.12 28.06
C GLU A 481 -9.13 22.15 26.57
N THR A 482 -8.56 23.12 25.86
CA THR A 482 -8.75 23.29 24.41
C THR A 482 -7.56 22.80 23.58
N THR A 483 -6.50 22.32 24.22
CA THR A 483 -5.34 21.73 23.53
C THR A 483 -5.74 20.41 22.87
N PRO A 484 -5.10 20.02 21.75
CA PRO A 484 -5.38 18.73 21.12
C PRO A 484 -5.11 17.57 22.07
N GLN A 485 -6.06 16.63 22.16
CA GLN A 485 -5.93 15.44 23.01
C GLN A 485 -5.97 14.16 22.17
N LEU A 486 -4.97 13.30 22.34
CA LEU A 486 -4.94 11.97 21.73
C LEU A 486 -5.03 10.90 22.81
N VAL A 487 -6.03 10.03 22.73
CA VAL A 487 -6.17 8.89 23.63
C VAL A 487 -6.27 7.61 22.84
N VAL A 488 -5.37 6.68 23.12
CA VAL A 488 -5.38 5.34 22.53
C VAL A 488 -5.71 4.34 23.62
N ILE A 489 -6.66 3.45 23.33
CA ILE A 489 -7.17 2.43 24.24
C ILE A 489 -7.09 1.11 23.51
N HIS A 490 -6.16 0.23 23.91
CA HIS A 490 -5.96 -1.07 23.27
C HIS A 490 -6.41 -2.20 24.20
N LEU A 491 -7.54 -2.81 23.83
CA LEU A 491 -8.20 -3.83 24.63
C LEU A 491 -7.90 -5.24 24.10
N ARG A 492 -7.91 -6.23 25.01
CA ARG A 492 -7.67 -7.64 24.66
C ARG A 492 -8.68 -8.22 23.68
N GLY A 493 -9.88 -7.63 23.59
CA GLY A 493 -10.94 -8.05 22.68
C GLY A 493 -11.26 -9.55 22.80
N ALA A 494 -11.24 -10.25 21.67
CA ALA A 494 -11.43 -11.70 21.57
C ALA A 494 -10.12 -12.50 21.75
N HIS A 495 -9.00 -11.89 22.12
CA HIS A 495 -7.76 -12.61 22.36
C HIS A 495 -7.72 -13.22 23.79
N PRO A 496 -7.32 -14.50 23.96
CA PRO A 496 -7.12 -15.09 25.29
C PRO A 496 -5.86 -14.54 25.98
N PRO A 497 -5.77 -14.55 27.33
CA PRO A 497 -6.71 -15.15 28.27
C PRO A 497 -8.00 -14.35 28.38
N PHE A 498 -9.13 -15.06 28.32
CA PHE A 498 -10.46 -14.47 28.35
C PHE A 498 -10.82 -14.00 29.76
N ASP A 499 -11.28 -12.76 29.87
CA ASP A 499 -11.79 -12.17 31.11
C ASP A 499 -13.25 -12.60 31.37
N VAL A 500 -13.44 -13.92 31.41
CA VAL A 500 -14.72 -14.62 31.64
C VAL A 500 -14.58 -15.47 32.90
N PRO A 501 -15.41 -15.26 33.94
CA PRO A 501 -15.41 -16.09 35.15
C PRO A 501 -15.72 -17.56 34.83
N LEU A 502 -15.19 -18.49 35.62
CA LEU A 502 -15.40 -19.93 35.40
C LEU A 502 -16.89 -20.32 35.44
N GLU A 503 -17.65 -19.74 36.37
CA GLU A 503 -19.09 -20.00 36.46
C GLU A 503 -19.83 -19.59 35.19
N ARG A 504 -19.51 -18.41 34.64
CA ARG A 504 -20.07 -17.98 33.37
C ARG A 504 -19.61 -18.89 32.22
N ALA A 505 -18.36 -19.35 32.23
CA ALA A 505 -17.84 -20.23 31.19
C ALA A 505 -18.55 -21.60 31.17
N ARG A 506 -19.01 -22.12 32.32
CA ARG A 506 -19.78 -23.37 32.38
C ARG A 506 -21.13 -23.28 31.68
N GLU A 507 -21.71 -22.09 31.60
CA GLU A 507 -22.99 -21.82 30.93
C GLU A 507 -22.85 -21.57 29.42
N LEU A 508 -21.61 -21.44 28.91
CA LEU A 508 -21.37 -21.20 27.50
C LEU A 508 -21.46 -22.50 26.70
N PRO A 509 -21.79 -22.45 25.40
CA PRO A 509 -21.71 -23.60 24.52
C PRO A 509 -20.29 -24.21 24.43
N PRO A 510 -20.19 -25.51 24.14
CA PRO A 510 -21.27 -26.49 24.35
C PRO A 510 -21.57 -26.61 25.85
N LEU A 511 -22.85 -26.79 26.23
CA LEU A 511 -23.27 -26.81 27.64
C LEU A 511 -22.59 -27.95 28.41
N GLU A 512 -22.45 -29.11 27.77
CA GLU A 512 -21.69 -30.26 28.28
C GLU A 512 -20.32 -30.30 27.59
N TYR A 513 -19.44 -29.37 27.95
CA TYR A 513 -18.10 -29.32 27.36
C TYR A 513 -17.18 -30.36 28.01
N GLY A 514 -16.77 -31.38 27.24
CA GLY A 514 -15.83 -32.42 27.68
C GLY A 514 -14.35 -32.09 27.47
N GLY A 515 -14.04 -30.99 26.79
CA GLY A 515 -12.66 -30.56 26.51
C GLY A 515 -12.02 -29.76 27.64
N ASP A 516 -10.75 -29.37 27.44
CA ASP A 516 -9.93 -28.76 28.48
C ASP A 516 -9.84 -27.22 28.42
N LEU A 517 -10.38 -26.54 27.39
CA LEU A 517 -10.21 -25.09 27.22
C LEU A 517 -10.78 -24.29 28.40
N HIS A 518 -9.86 -23.72 29.18
CA HIS A 518 -10.17 -22.91 30.35
C HIS A 518 -10.00 -21.42 30.02
N PRO A 519 -10.94 -20.52 30.36
CA PRO A 519 -10.94 -19.12 29.91
C PRO A 519 -9.60 -18.40 30.13
N ARG A 520 -9.04 -18.51 31.33
CA ARG A 520 -7.78 -17.87 31.74
C ARG A 520 -6.50 -18.57 31.24
N ARG A 521 -6.59 -19.80 30.74
CA ARG A 521 -5.44 -20.59 30.25
C ARG A 521 -5.53 -20.92 28.76
N ALA A 522 -6.60 -20.49 28.09
CA ALA A 522 -6.89 -20.86 26.70
C ALA A 522 -5.72 -20.56 25.76
N ALA A 523 -5.02 -19.43 25.92
CA ALA A 523 -3.89 -19.09 25.06
C ALA A 523 -2.74 -20.10 25.17
N ILE A 524 -2.39 -20.50 26.40
CA ILE A 524 -1.37 -21.50 26.70
C ILE A 524 -1.80 -22.87 26.16
N GLN A 525 -3.07 -23.24 26.36
CA GLN A 525 -3.61 -24.52 25.89
C GLN A 525 -3.60 -24.60 24.36
N LEU A 526 -4.00 -23.53 23.68
CA LEU A 526 -3.93 -23.43 22.22
C LEU A 526 -2.46 -23.45 21.73
N ALA A 527 -1.55 -22.79 22.44
CA ALA A 527 -0.11 -22.84 22.14
C ALA A 527 0.44 -24.27 22.25
N ALA A 528 0.03 -25.01 23.28
CA ALA A 528 0.39 -26.41 23.46
C ALA A 528 -0.17 -27.30 22.33
N VAL A 529 -1.37 -27.01 21.79
CA VAL A 529 -1.89 -27.71 20.61
C VAL A 529 -1.06 -27.37 19.36
N ARG A 530 -0.70 -26.10 19.16
CA ARG A 530 0.15 -25.66 18.03
C ARG A 530 1.55 -26.28 18.07
N SER A 531 2.12 -26.47 19.27
CA SER A 531 3.46 -27.01 19.46
C SER A 531 3.56 -28.55 19.37
N ARG A 532 2.43 -29.25 19.17
CA ARG A 532 2.42 -30.72 19.02
C ARG A 532 3.35 -31.17 17.88
N PRO A 533 4.08 -32.28 18.06
CA PRO A 533 5.12 -32.69 17.12
C PRO A 533 4.56 -33.13 15.76
N ARG A 534 3.38 -33.75 15.73
CA ARG A 534 2.77 -34.25 14.48
C ARG A 534 1.75 -33.23 13.93
N PRO A 535 1.87 -32.77 12.67
CA PRO A 535 0.95 -31.81 12.08
C PRO A 535 -0.53 -32.23 12.16
N GLN A 536 -0.84 -33.53 12.00
CA GLN A 536 -2.22 -34.05 12.06
C GLN A 536 -2.86 -33.89 13.45
N GLN A 537 -2.07 -33.64 14.49
CA GLN A 537 -2.53 -33.40 15.86
C GLN A 537 -2.70 -31.91 16.18
N ARG A 538 -2.25 -31.01 15.29
CA ARG A 538 -2.36 -29.54 15.43
C ARG A 538 -3.73 -29.07 14.94
N LYS A 539 -4.78 -29.59 15.54
CA LYS A 539 -6.17 -29.25 15.23
C LYS A 539 -7.00 -29.28 16.50
N LEU A 540 -8.03 -28.44 16.54
CA LEU A 540 -9.07 -28.48 17.56
C LEU A 540 -10.20 -29.42 17.10
N VAL A 541 -10.89 -30.03 18.06
CA VAL A 541 -12.15 -30.76 17.79
C VAL A 541 -13.33 -29.78 17.76
N ASP A 542 -14.47 -30.19 17.23
CA ASP A 542 -15.63 -29.30 17.05
C ASP A 542 -16.15 -28.70 18.37
N GLU A 543 -16.09 -29.46 19.47
CA GLU A 543 -16.44 -28.96 20.81
C GLU A 543 -15.49 -27.85 21.28
N ASP A 544 -14.19 -27.97 21.01
CA ASP A 544 -13.18 -26.97 21.34
C ASP A 544 -13.38 -25.69 20.53
N TRP A 545 -13.72 -25.82 19.23
CA TRP A 545 -14.08 -24.69 18.39
C TRP A 545 -15.33 -23.97 18.90
N THR A 546 -16.39 -24.71 19.20
CA THR A 546 -17.64 -24.18 19.76
C THR A 546 -17.38 -23.45 21.08
N ARG A 547 -16.57 -24.05 21.96
CA ARG A 547 -16.18 -23.44 23.24
C ARG A 547 -15.35 -22.18 23.03
N LEU A 548 -14.38 -22.20 22.12
CA LEU A 548 -13.53 -21.05 21.82
C LEU A 548 -14.35 -19.86 21.32
N GLU A 549 -15.25 -20.08 20.36
CA GLU A 549 -16.13 -19.04 19.83
C GLU A 549 -17.05 -18.44 20.90
N ALA A 550 -17.58 -19.28 21.80
CA ALA A 550 -18.42 -18.81 22.90
C ALA A 550 -17.63 -17.95 23.90
N LEU A 551 -16.39 -18.34 24.21
CA LEU A 551 -15.49 -17.55 25.08
C LEU A 551 -15.10 -16.21 24.44
N GLN A 552 -14.77 -16.21 23.14
CA GLN A 552 -14.51 -14.99 22.37
C GLN A 552 -15.70 -14.04 22.42
N ARG A 553 -16.91 -14.56 22.16
CA ARG A 553 -18.15 -13.78 22.19
C ARG A 553 -18.39 -13.17 23.56
N ALA A 554 -18.32 -13.96 24.63
CA ALA A 554 -18.54 -13.48 25.99
C ALA A 554 -17.52 -12.41 26.42
N ALA A 555 -16.26 -12.56 26.00
CA ALA A 555 -15.21 -11.57 26.26
C ALA A 555 -15.46 -10.25 25.50
N LEU A 556 -15.91 -10.33 24.25
CA LEU A 556 -16.28 -9.16 23.44
C LEU A 556 -17.54 -8.47 23.99
N GLU A 557 -18.59 -9.20 24.37
CA GLU A 557 -19.82 -8.66 24.98
C GLU A 557 -19.52 -7.80 26.21
N LYS A 558 -18.64 -8.28 27.11
CA LYS A 558 -18.20 -7.53 28.30
C LYS A 558 -17.50 -6.22 27.94
N GLN A 559 -16.68 -6.24 26.89
CA GLN A 559 -15.94 -5.07 26.41
C GLN A 559 -16.82 -4.10 25.64
N ASP A 560 -17.74 -4.58 24.80
CA ASP A 560 -18.76 -3.77 24.10
C ASP A 560 -19.61 -2.98 25.10
N ALA A 561 -20.06 -3.62 26.19
CA ALA A 561 -20.78 -2.96 27.26
C ALA A 561 -19.94 -1.89 28.00
N ALA A 562 -18.63 -2.10 28.12
CA ALA A 562 -17.72 -1.13 28.73
C ALA A 562 -17.44 0.06 27.80
N VAL A 563 -17.26 -0.18 26.50
CA VAL A 563 -17.16 0.86 25.48
C VAL A 563 -18.45 1.71 25.44
N ALA A 564 -19.62 1.07 25.57
CA ALA A 564 -20.90 1.78 25.68
C ALA A 564 -20.97 2.74 26.88
N ARG A 565 -20.31 2.41 28.00
CA ARG A 565 -20.23 3.30 29.17
C ARG A 565 -19.32 4.49 28.89
N LEU A 566 -18.17 4.28 28.26
CA LEU A 566 -17.29 5.37 27.84
C LEU A 566 -18.01 6.34 26.89
N PHE A 567 -18.73 5.81 25.89
CA PHE A 567 -19.45 6.66 24.93
C PHE A 567 -20.59 7.45 25.57
N ARG A 568 -21.33 6.86 26.50
CA ARG A 568 -22.35 7.59 27.27
C ARG A 568 -21.71 8.68 28.12
N TRP A 569 -20.64 8.36 28.84
CA TRP A 569 -19.93 9.35 29.62
C TRP A 569 -19.41 10.53 28.78
N LEU A 570 -18.82 10.26 27.60
CA LEU A 570 -18.42 11.33 26.68
C LEU A 570 -19.60 12.22 26.27
N GLN A 571 -20.81 11.66 26.14
CA GLN A 571 -22.02 12.41 25.81
C GLN A 571 -22.52 13.24 27.01
N ASP A 572 -22.57 12.62 28.19
CA ASP A 572 -23.05 13.22 29.42
C ASP A 572 -22.15 14.41 29.84
N GLU A 573 -20.84 14.32 29.61
CA GLU A 573 -19.87 15.39 29.90
C GLU A 573 -19.72 16.41 28.75
N GLY A 574 -20.50 16.29 27.67
CA GLY A 574 -20.43 17.21 26.52
C GLY A 574 -19.12 17.12 25.72
N LEU A 575 -18.35 16.05 25.89
CA LEU A 575 -17.09 15.79 25.17
C LEU A 575 -17.30 15.06 23.84
N TRP A 576 -18.53 14.59 23.56
CA TRP A 576 -18.82 13.77 22.39
C TRP A 576 -18.72 14.56 21.10
N ASP A 577 -19.36 15.72 21.01
CA ASP A 577 -19.63 16.40 19.74
C ASP A 577 -18.37 16.90 19.04
N ASP A 578 -17.39 17.42 19.79
CA ASP A 578 -16.11 17.94 19.30
C ASP A 578 -14.99 16.88 19.23
N SER A 579 -15.33 15.61 19.50
CA SER A 579 -14.39 14.49 19.44
C SER A 579 -14.49 13.72 18.13
N LEU A 580 -13.32 13.32 17.61
CA LEU A 580 -13.20 12.19 16.71
C LEU A 580 -13.13 10.92 17.56
N VAL A 581 -14.01 9.96 17.31
CA VAL A 581 -14.01 8.67 18.02
C VAL A 581 -13.90 7.56 16.99
N ALA A 582 -12.89 6.71 17.12
CA ALA A 582 -12.69 5.57 16.23
C ALA A 582 -12.75 4.25 17.00
N VAL A 583 -13.42 3.24 16.43
CA VAL A 583 -13.40 1.85 16.91
C VAL A 583 -12.89 0.97 15.78
N LEU A 584 -11.84 0.19 16.04
CA LEU A 584 -11.22 -0.67 15.05
C LEU A 584 -10.71 -1.99 15.63
N GLY A 585 -10.56 -2.99 14.75
CA GLY A 585 -9.75 -4.17 15.02
C GLY A 585 -8.28 -3.95 14.64
N ASP A 586 -7.36 -4.54 15.40
CA ASP A 586 -5.93 -4.62 15.03
C ASP A 586 -5.68 -5.80 14.07
N VAL A 587 -6.13 -7.00 14.41
CA VAL A 587 -5.98 -8.28 13.70
C VAL A 587 -7.17 -9.15 14.07
N THR A 588 -7.54 -10.09 13.20
CA THR A 588 -8.59 -11.06 13.50
C THR A 588 -8.00 -12.43 13.89
N THR A 589 -8.87 -13.28 14.43
CA THR A 589 -8.57 -14.68 14.77
C THR A 589 -8.55 -15.58 13.55
N ASP A 590 -7.66 -16.57 13.53
CA ASP A 590 -7.69 -17.64 12.54
C ASP A 590 -9.03 -18.40 12.59
N GLU A 591 -9.41 -18.98 11.46
CA GLU A 591 -10.60 -19.81 11.29
C GLU A 591 -10.18 -21.28 11.16
N ALA A 592 -11.14 -22.20 11.26
CA ALA A 592 -10.85 -23.61 11.02
C ALA A 592 -10.30 -23.83 9.60
N PRO A 593 -9.33 -24.76 9.39
CA PRO A 593 -8.84 -25.75 10.35
C PRO A 593 -7.63 -25.31 11.21
N GLU A 594 -7.07 -24.12 11.00
CA GLU A 594 -5.87 -23.66 11.71
C GLU A 594 -6.14 -23.40 13.21
N VAL A 595 -5.24 -23.85 14.08
CA VAL A 595 -5.33 -23.53 15.51
C VAL A 595 -5.03 -22.04 15.72
N PRO A 596 -5.95 -21.22 16.27
CA PRO A 596 -5.79 -19.77 16.24
C PRO A 596 -4.66 -19.21 17.10
N TYR A 597 -4.33 -17.92 16.91
CA TYR A 597 -3.37 -17.14 17.70
C TYR A 597 -1.92 -17.62 17.55
N ALA A 598 -1.54 -18.06 16.36
CA ALA A 598 -0.13 -18.33 16.07
C ALA A 598 0.70 -17.02 16.14
N PRO A 599 1.94 -17.07 16.63
CA PRO A 599 2.80 -15.88 16.75
C PRO A 599 3.25 -15.31 15.40
N HIS A 600 3.28 -16.15 14.35
CA HIS A 600 3.58 -15.76 12.97
C HIS A 600 2.50 -16.27 12.02
N PRO A 601 1.32 -15.66 12.08
CA PRO A 601 0.15 -16.24 11.46
C PRO A 601 0.00 -15.74 9.99
N PRO A 602 -0.49 -16.58 9.06
CA PRO A 602 -0.44 -16.30 7.63
C PRO A 602 -1.23 -15.04 7.25
N LEU A 603 -0.82 -14.36 6.17
CA LEU A 603 -1.48 -13.16 5.61
C LEU A 603 -2.75 -13.54 4.81
N SER A 604 -3.78 -14.08 5.48
CA SER A 604 -5.07 -14.40 4.87
C SER A 604 -6.07 -13.24 4.97
N GLU A 605 -6.99 -13.12 4.01
CA GLU A 605 -8.01 -12.07 4.05
C GLU A 605 -8.95 -12.19 5.25
N ALA A 606 -9.23 -13.40 5.72
CA ALA A 606 -9.97 -13.63 6.96
C ALA A 606 -9.33 -12.88 8.15
N ARG A 607 -8.00 -12.74 8.14
CA ARG A 607 -7.19 -12.15 9.21
C ARG A 607 -6.84 -10.69 9.03
N LEU A 608 -6.80 -10.25 7.78
CA LEU A 608 -6.51 -8.86 7.43
C LEU A 608 -7.77 -7.99 7.41
N HIS A 609 -8.97 -8.58 7.28
CA HIS A 609 -10.22 -7.84 7.18
C HIS A 609 -10.89 -7.61 8.54
N ALA A 610 -10.72 -6.41 9.09
CA ALA A 610 -11.28 -5.96 10.36
C ALA A 610 -12.30 -4.84 10.13
N PRO A 611 -13.18 -4.52 11.11
CA PRO A 611 -14.04 -3.35 11.02
C PRO A 611 -13.30 -2.08 11.46
N LEU A 612 -13.63 -0.96 10.83
CA LEU A 612 -13.25 0.40 11.23
C LEU A 612 -14.49 1.29 11.21
N LEU A 613 -14.81 1.90 12.34
CA LEU A 613 -15.90 2.87 12.45
C LEU A 613 -15.33 4.19 12.98
N VAL A 614 -15.69 5.30 12.33
CA VAL A 614 -15.23 6.64 12.71
C VAL A 614 -16.43 7.56 12.91
N LYS A 615 -16.61 8.06 14.13
CA LYS A 615 -17.50 9.19 14.42
C LYS A 615 -16.70 10.47 14.25
N TRP A 616 -17.18 11.33 13.36
CA TRP A 616 -16.59 12.62 13.06
C TRP A 616 -17.05 13.69 14.04
N PRO A 617 -16.24 14.72 14.33
CA PRO A 617 -16.71 15.92 15.02
C PRO A 617 -17.95 16.51 14.32
N GLY A 618 -18.98 16.88 15.08
CA GLY A 618 -20.26 17.36 14.54
C GLY A 618 -21.15 16.29 13.87
N GLY A 619 -20.72 15.02 13.81
CA GLY A 619 -21.57 13.92 13.33
C GLY A 619 -21.76 13.83 11.81
N ALA A 620 -20.89 14.47 11.01
CA ALA A 620 -20.89 14.33 9.55
C ALA A 620 -20.86 12.85 9.11
N LEU A 621 -21.48 12.49 7.97
CA LEU A 621 -21.48 11.13 7.41
C LEU A 621 -21.83 9.99 8.41
N ALA A 622 -22.65 10.28 9.41
CA ALA A 622 -23.17 9.27 10.32
C ALA A 622 -24.05 8.25 9.58
N ALA A 623 -24.03 6.98 10.02
CA ALA A 623 -24.81 5.89 9.44
C ALA A 623 -24.52 5.60 7.95
N HIS A 624 -23.34 6.01 7.46
CA HIS A 624 -22.88 5.71 6.11
C HIS A 624 -21.89 4.53 6.11
N GLU A 625 -21.97 3.69 5.09
CA GLU A 625 -20.98 2.65 4.80
C GLU A 625 -20.11 3.06 3.61
N ILE A 626 -18.78 2.95 3.77
CA ILE A 626 -17.78 3.24 2.75
C ILE A 626 -16.99 1.95 2.46
N SER A 627 -17.20 1.39 1.27
CA SER A 627 -16.56 0.14 0.82
C SER A 627 -15.21 0.36 0.13
N GLN A 628 -14.81 1.61 -0.08
CA GLN A 628 -13.54 1.94 -0.71
C GLN A 628 -12.36 1.38 0.09
N PRO A 629 -11.28 0.92 -0.57
CA PRO A 629 -10.14 0.31 0.12
C PRO A 629 -9.45 1.30 1.07
N VAL A 630 -9.35 0.94 2.36
CA VAL A 630 -8.65 1.73 3.38
C VAL A 630 -7.76 0.84 4.25
N THR A 631 -6.73 1.41 4.85
CA THR A 631 -5.80 0.71 5.76
C THR A 631 -5.47 1.56 6.98
N THR A 632 -4.79 0.98 7.96
CA THR A 632 -4.56 1.57 9.28
C THR A 632 -3.85 2.91 9.22
N VAL A 633 -2.89 3.08 8.29
CA VAL A 633 -2.14 4.34 8.12
C VAL A 633 -3.03 5.53 7.71
N ASP A 634 -4.20 5.27 7.12
CA ASP A 634 -5.16 6.33 6.77
C ASP A 634 -5.78 6.95 8.00
N LEU A 635 -6.09 6.12 9.00
CA LEU A 635 -6.59 6.60 10.28
C LEU A 635 -5.56 7.48 10.97
N SER A 636 -4.27 7.14 10.90
CA SER A 636 -3.17 7.95 11.46
C SER A 636 -3.14 9.35 10.85
N ARG A 637 -3.19 9.46 9.51
CA ARG A 637 -3.27 10.76 8.82
C ARG A 637 -4.54 11.52 9.19
N THR A 638 -5.67 10.82 9.22
CA THR A 638 -6.98 11.40 9.55
C THR A 638 -6.99 12.00 10.96
N VAL A 639 -6.40 11.31 11.94
CA VAL A 639 -6.31 11.77 13.33
C VAL A 639 -5.47 13.04 13.44
N LEU A 640 -4.27 13.06 12.83
CA LEU A 640 -3.42 14.26 12.82
C LEU A 640 -4.13 15.44 12.16
N ALA A 641 -4.77 15.21 11.01
CA ALA A 641 -5.48 16.24 10.28
C ALA A 641 -6.72 16.76 11.03
N ALA A 642 -7.46 15.90 11.72
CA ALA A 642 -8.58 16.29 12.57
C ALA A 642 -8.13 17.13 13.77
N LEU A 643 -7.00 16.80 14.39
CA LEU A 643 -6.42 17.53 15.52
C LEU A 643 -5.67 18.81 15.13
N GLY A 644 -5.47 19.09 13.84
CA GLY A 644 -4.66 20.21 13.36
C GLY A 644 -3.16 20.06 13.68
N VAL A 645 -2.69 18.83 13.80
CA VAL A 645 -1.29 18.49 14.13
C VAL A 645 -0.56 18.13 12.85
N GLU A 646 0.62 18.72 12.66
CA GLU A 646 1.50 18.38 11.54
C GLU A 646 2.08 16.98 11.72
N ALA A 647 2.21 16.26 10.61
CA ALA A 647 2.81 14.94 10.63
C ALA A 647 4.30 15.02 11.02
N PRO A 648 4.81 14.06 11.82
CA PRO A 648 6.22 14.01 12.19
C PRO A 648 7.15 13.68 11.00
N GLY A 649 6.60 13.18 9.90
CA GLY A 649 7.31 12.87 8.68
C GLY A 649 6.35 12.47 7.55
N PRO A 650 6.86 11.94 6.42
CA PRO A 650 6.03 11.42 5.35
C PRO A 650 5.11 10.30 5.86
N LEU A 651 3.81 10.44 5.61
CA LEU A 651 2.79 9.45 5.93
C LEU A 651 2.42 8.65 4.67
N ASP A 652 2.25 7.35 4.82
CA ASP A 652 1.83 6.44 3.74
C ASP A 652 0.31 6.47 3.49
N GLY A 653 -0.47 6.88 4.49
CA GLY A 653 -1.91 6.93 4.42
C GLY A 653 -2.45 8.21 3.79
N VAL A 654 -3.76 8.21 3.57
CA VAL A 654 -4.56 9.32 3.02
C VAL A 654 -5.64 9.72 4.02
N ASP A 655 -6.24 10.91 3.89
CA ASP A 655 -7.27 11.34 4.84
C ASP A 655 -8.60 10.63 4.53
N LEU A 656 -9.14 9.89 5.50
CA LEU A 656 -10.39 9.14 5.36
C LEU A 656 -11.59 10.05 5.07
N ARG A 657 -11.52 11.35 5.37
CA ARG A 657 -12.54 12.34 5.02
C ARG A 657 -12.71 12.49 3.51
N ASP A 658 -11.61 12.44 2.76
CA ASP A 658 -11.65 12.54 1.30
C ASP A 658 -12.26 11.28 0.68
N ILE A 659 -11.90 10.12 1.22
CA ILE A 659 -12.49 8.82 0.83
C ILE A 659 -14.00 8.83 1.12
N ALA A 660 -14.39 9.19 2.34
CA ALA A 660 -15.78 9.16 2.78
C ALA A 660 -16.70 10.12 1.98
N ARG A 661 -16.17 11.23 1.46
CA ARG A 661 -16.89 12.16 0.58
C ARG A 661 -17.02 11.71 -0.87
N GLY A 662 -16.55 10.50 -1.21
CA GLY A 662 -16.53 10.03 -2.60
C GLY A 662 -15.48 10.72 -3.47
N ARG A 663 -14.58 11.53 -2.87
CA ARG A 663 -13.37 12.06 -3.53
C ARG A 663 -12.31 10.96 -3.71
N ALA A 664 -12.75 9.73 -3.99
CA ALA A 664 -11.93 8.54 -4.14
C ALA A 664 -10.69 8.86 -4.96
N GLN A 665 -9.52 8.78 -4.33
CA GLN A 665 -8.29 9.23 -4.96
C GLN A 665 -7.96 8.41 -6.20
N LEU A 666 -7.41 9.10 -7.18
CA LEU A 666 -6.77 8.54 -8.36
C LEU A 666 -5.26 8.44 -8.06
N PRO A 667 -4.61 7.28 -8.28
CA PRO A 667 -5.18 5.99 -8.72
C PRO A 667 -5.97 5.30 -7.60
N GLN A 668 -6.92 4.41 -7.98
CA GLN A 668 -7.55 3.55 -6.97
C GLN A 668 -6.49 2.65 -6.33
N ARG A 669 -6.50 2.57 -5.00
CA ARG A 669 -5.37 2.12 -4.19
C ARG A 669 -5.31 0.59 -4.04
N ALA A 670 -4.14 0.01 -4.34
CA ALA A 670 -3.80 -1.33 -3.91
C ALA A 670 -3.46 -1.34 -2.40
N LEU A 671 -4.02 -2.30 -1.65
CA LEU A 671 -3.73 -2.49 -0.24
C LEU A 671 -2.65 -3.56 -0.08
N PHE A 672 -1.56 -3.19 0.57
CA PHE A 672 -0.43 -4.07 0.83
C PHE A 672 -0.51 -4.57 2.28
N ALA A 673 -0.22 -5.85 2.48
CA ALA A 673 0.06 -6.38 3.80
C ALA A 673 1.36 -7.20 3.77
N THR A 674 2.15 -7.09 4.84
CA THR A 674 3.46 -7.72 4.92
C THR A 674 3.67 -8.48 6.22
N GLY A 675 4.41 -9.56 6.11
CA GLY A 675 5.09 -10.24 7.21
C GLY A 675 6.60 -10.19 6.98
N GLU A 676 7.34 -10.99 7.75
CA GLU A 676 8.79 -11.04 7.67
C GLU A 676 9.30 -11.29 6.24
N ASN A 677 8.82 -12.36 5.59
CA ASN A 677 9.18 -12.73 4.22
C ASN A 677 7.96 -12.92 3.29
N SER A 678 6.76 -12.68 3.80
CA SER A 678 5.51 -12.86 3.07
C SER A 678 4.86 -11.53 2.72
N PHE A 679 4.04 -11.55 1.67
CA PHE A 679 3.24 -10.41 1.24
C PHE A 679 1.83 -10.85 0.81
N ALA A 680 0.90 -9.90 0.87
CA ALA A 680 -0.45 -10.05 0.35
C ALA A 680 -0.95 -8.69 -0.18
N THR A 681 -1.03 -8.57 -1.50
CA THR A 681 -1.42 -7.36 -2.22
C THR A 681 -2.82 -7.53 -2.80
N ARG A 682 -3.73 -6.63 -2.42
CA ARG A 682 -5.11 -6.63 -2.88
C ARG A 682 -5.42 -5.40 -3.73
N ALA A 683 -6.02 -5.62 -4.90
CA ALA A 683 -6.57 -4.58 -5.76
C ALA A 683 -7.99 -4.97 -6.18
N GLY A 684 -8.99 -4.32 -5.58
CA GLY A 684 -10.39 -4.73 -5.67
C GLY A 684 -10.62 -6.19 -5.27
N GLU A 685 -11.06 -7.02 -6.21
CA GLU A 685 -11.28 -8.46 -6.01
C GLU A 685 -10.01 -9.31 -6.18
N TRP A 686 -8.96 -8.77 -6.79
CA TRP A 686 -7.73 -9.50 -7.03
C TRP A 686 -6.86 -9.51 -5.77
N LEU A 687 -6.36 -10.70 -5.42
CA LEU A 687 -5.41 -10.89 -4.34
C LEU A 687 -4.20 -11.68 -4.87
N LEU A 688 -3.01 -11.09 -4.76
CA LEU A 688 -1.73 -11.76 -4.98
C LEU A 688 -1.05 -11.96 -3.63
N ARG A 689 -0.68 -13.19 -3.29
CA ARG A 689 0.00 -13.50 -2.02
C ARG A 689 1.08 -14.55 -2.18
N GLY A 690 2.11 -14.50 -1.34
CA GLY A 690 3.19 -15.47 -1.34
C GLY A 690 4.37 -15.02 -0.50
N ASP A 691 5.46 -15.77 -0.63
CA ASP A 691 6.76 -15.43 -0.04
C ASP A 691 7.68 -14.82 -1.11
N PHE A 692 8.50 -13.85 -0.73
CA PHE A 692 9.50 -13.29 -1.64
C PHE A 692 10.49 -14.38 -2.09
N GLY A 693 10.81 -14.38 -3.38
CA GLY A 693 11.67 -15.38 -4.03
C GLY A 693 10.94 -16.66 -4.45
N SER A 694 9.64 -16.78 -4.13
CA SER A 694 8.79 -17.91 -4.51
C SER A 694 7.71 -17.47 -5.49
N VAL A 695 7.22 -18.41 -6.31
CA VAL A 695 6.08 -18.15 -7.19
C VAL A 695 4.84 -17.86 -6.32
N PRO A 696 4.21 -16.68 -6.44
CA PRO A 696 3.03 -16.34 -5.65
C PRO A 696 1.76 -16.98 -6.21
N THR A 697 0.69 -16.96 -5.42
CA THR A 697 -0.66 -17.35 -5.85
C THR A 697 -1.50 -16.12 -6.12
N LEU A 698 -2.29 -16.16 -7.19
CA LEU A 698 -3.28 -15.12 -7.52
C LEU A 698 -4.68 -15.72 -7.40
N CYS A 699 -5.65 -14.99 -6.86
CA CYS A 699 -7.06 -15.42 -6.80
C CYS A 699 -8.02 -14.23 -6.90
N ARG A 700 -9.31 -14.53 -7.13
CA ARG A 700 -10.42 -13.56 -7.11
C ARG A 700 -11.33 -13.81 -5.91
N LEU A 701 -11.37 -12.85 -4.98
CA LEU A 701 -12.07 -13.00 -3.70
C LEU A 701 -13.61 -13.07 -3.80
N GLY A 702 -14.20 -12.55 -4.87
CA GLY A 702 -15.65 -12.65 -5.10
C GLY A 702 -16.12 -14.10 -5.25
N PRO A 703 -15.68 -14.82 -6.31
CA PRO A 703 -16.03 -16.23 -6.52
C PRO A 703 -15.26 -17.20 -5.61
N ASP A 704 -14.09 -16.81 -5.10
CA ASP A 704 -13.25 -17.64 -4.23
C ASP A 704 -12.74 -16.86 -3.00
N PRO A 705 -13.60 -16.64 -1.98
CA PRO A 705 -13.23 -15.88 -0.78
C PRO A 705 -12.09 -16.53 0.02
N ALA A 706 -11.94 -17.86 -0.08
CA ALA A 706 -10.89 -18.63 0.61
C ALA A 706 -9.55 -18.62 -0.15
N CYS A 707 -9.54 -18.12 -1.40
CA CYS A 707 -8.35 -18.06 -2.25
C CYS A 707 -7.67 -19.43 -2.40
N VAL A 708 -8.48 -20.44 -2.74
CA VAL A 708 -8.05 -21.84 -2.90
C VAL A 708 -7.56 -22.12 -4.32
N ASN A 709 -8.13 -21.44 -5.31
CA ASN A 709 -7.81 -21.63 -6.72
C ASN A 709 -6.73 -20.64 -7.16
N ASP A 710 -5.60 -21.18 -7.64
CA ASP A 710 -4.54 -20.36 -8.22
C ASP A 710 -4.87 -19.99 -9.68
N LEU A 711 -4.93 -18.69 -9.92
CA LEU A 711 -5.27 -18.04 -11.17
C LEU A 711 -4.07 -17.34 -11.82
N LEU A 712 -2.86 -17.47 -11.26
CA LEU A 712 -1.67 -16.71 -11.64
C LEU A 712 -1.37 -16.80 -13.15
N ASP A 713 -1.33 -18.03 -13.67
CA ASP A 713 -0.97 -18.26 -15.08
C ASP A 713 -2.16 -18.07 -16.03
N GLN A 714 -3.39 -18.08 -15.52
CA GLN A 714 -4.62 -17.88 -16.31
C GLN A 714 -4.94 -16.39 -16.54
N ASN A 715 -4.42 -15.51 -15.67
CA ASN A 715 -4.74 -14.08 -15.65
C ASN A 715 -3.44 -13.24 -15.68
N PRO A 716 -2.70 -13.27 -16.81
CA PRO A 716 -1.40 -12.63 -16.95
C PRO A 716 -1.41 -11.11 -16.72
N ILE A 717 -2.50 -10.40 -17.06
CA ILE A 717 -2.58 -8.95 -16.84
C ILE A 717 -2.65 -8.67 -15.34
N ALA A 718 -3.56 -9.31 -14.61
CA ALA A 718 -3.66 -9.16 -13.17
C ALA A 718 -2.39 -9.62 -12.44
N ALA A 719 -1.84 -10.79 -12.80
CA ALA A 719 -0.64 -11.35 -12.19
C ALA A 719 0.57 -10.41 -12.30
N ALA A 720 0.88 -9.95 -13.52
CA ALA A 720 2.02 -9.07 -13.75
C ALA A 720 1.84 -7.71 -13.08
N SER A 721 0.61 -7.16 -13.09
CA SER A 721 0.31 -5.85 -12.50
C SER A 721 0.46 -5.85 -10.98
N LEU A 722 -0.21 -6.79 -10.29
CA LEU A 722 -0.15 -6.88 -8.83
C LEU A 722 1.27 -7.19 -8.35
N TRP A 723 2.01 -8.05 -9.07
CA TRP A 723 3.40 -8.34 -8.71
C TRP A 723 4.28 -7.10 -8.86
N HIS A 724 4.16 -6.38 -9.97
CA HIS A 724 4.96 -5.18 -10.21
C HIS A 724 4.68 -4.08 -9.17
N TRP A 725 3.41 -3.85 -8.81
CA TRP A 725 3.04 -2.93 -7.74
C TRP A 725 3.59 -3.35 -6.38
N THR A 726 3.52 -4.65 -6.07
CA THR A 726 4.11 -5.22 -4.85
C THR A 726 5.62 -4.97 -4.81
N TYR A 727 6.32 -5.33 -5.88
CA TYR A 727 7.77 -5.17 -5.99
C TYR A 727 8.21 -3.72 -5.80
N ARG A 728 7.52 -2.77 -6.47
CA ARG A 728 7.82 -1.34 -6.36
C ARG A 728 7.64 -0.85 -4.93
N ARG A 729 6.47 -1.14 -4.31
CA ARG A 729 6.19 -0.76 -2.93
C ARG A 729 7.28 -1.28 -2.00
N GLU A 730 7.55 -2.57 -2.06
CA GLU A 730 8.51 -3.26 -1.19
C GLU A 730 9.94 -2.75 -1.33
N ARG A 731 10.41 -2.54 -2.56
CA ARG A 731 11.75 -2.01 -2.79
C ARG A 731 11.89 -0.59 -2.20
N ASP A 732 10.89 0.26 -2.45
CA ASP A 732 10.93 1.66 -2.01
C ASP A 732 10.85 1.77 -0.48
N GLU A 733 10.10 0.88 0.18
CA GLU A 733 10.06 0.81 1.65
C GLU A 733 11.34 0.27 2.28
N ARG A 734 11.91 -0.80 1.70
CA ARG A 734 13.15 -1.41 2.22
C ARG A 734 14.34 -0.48 2.17
N ALA A 735 14.42 0.38 1.14
CA ALA A 735 15.52 1.32 0.99
C ALA A 735 15.62 2.36 2.12
N GLY A 736 14.51 2.62 2.82
CA GLY A 736 14.44 3.57 3.94
C GLY A 736 14.16 2.94 5.30
N ALA A 737 14.08 1.60 5.39
CA ALA A 737 13.71 0.93 6.62
C ALA A 737 14.83 1.03 7.69
N PRO A 738 14.49 1.30 8.97
CA PRO A 738 15.45 1.32 10.05
C PRO A 738 16.01 -0.08 10.30
N GLN A 739 17.18 -0.14 10.94
CA GLN A 739 17.73 -1.39 11.44
C GLN A 739 16.74 -2.03 12.43
N ARG A 740 16.43 -3.31 12.22
CA ARG A 740 15.54 -4.06 13.11
C ARG A 740 16.17 -4.19 14.50
N VAL A 741 15.38 -3.90 15.52
CA VAL A 741 15.71 -4.10 16.92
C VAL A 741 14.79 -5.20 17.45
N GLN A 742 15.33 -6.15 18.19
CA GLN A 742 14.54 -7.20 18.85
C GLN A 742 14.30 -6.83 20.31
N ILE A 743 13.17 -7.25 20.86
CA ILE A 743 12.93 -7.17 22.29
C ILE A 743 13.82 -8.18 23.03
N ASP A 744 14.10 -7.89 24.30
CA ASP A 744 14.62 -8.89 25.22
C ASP A 744 13.46 -9.69 25.83
N LEU A 745 13.59 -11.02 25.87
CA LEU A 745 12.54 -11.95 26.29
C LEU A 745 12.79 -12.44 27.72
N GLU A 746 12.81 -11.53 28.69
CA GLU A 746 13.09 -11.81 30.09
C GLU A 746 11.97 -11.33 31.04
N GLY A 747 12.02 -11.78 32.31
CA GLY A 747 11.13 -11.31 33.37
C GLY A 747 9.64 -11.25 33.03
N ASP A 748 9.02 -10.10 33.31
CA ASP A 748 7.58 -9.87 33.17
C ASP A 748 7.09 -9.98 31.73
N ILE A 749 7.90 -9.60 30.74
CA ILE A 749 7.47 -9.66 29.32
C ILE A 749 7.40 -11.11 28.84
N ARG A 750 8.34 -11.97 29.26
CA ARG A 750 8.28 -13.41 28.98
C ARG A 750 7.00 -14.00 29.58
N ALA A 751 6.71 -13.71 30.85
CA ALA A 751 5.50 -14.20 31.52
C ALA A 751 4.22 -13.75 30.81
N ALA A 752 4.16 -12.47 30.41
CA ALA A 752 3.04 -11.92 29.67
C ALA A 752 2.85 -12.60 28.31
N LEU A 753 3.92 -12.82 27.54
CA LEU A 753 3.85 -13.47 26.22
C LEU A 753 3.55 -14.97 26.30
N THR A 754 3.98 -15.67 27.35
CA THR A 754 3.57 -17.06 27.62
C THR A 754 2.07 -17.13 27.94
N VAL A 755 1.56 -16.27 28.83
CA VAL A 755 0.11 -16.21 29.13
C VAL A 755 -0.70 -15.74 27.92
N TRP A 756 -0.10 -14.96 27.01
CA TRP A 756 -0.66 -14.58 25.72
C TRP A 756 -0.57 -15.69 24.65
N GLY A 757 0.12 -16.80 24.91
CA GLY A 757 0.26 -17.93 23.98
C GLY A 757 1.19 -17.69 22.80
N TYR A 758 2.03 -16.65 22.86
CA TYR A 758 3.07 -16.38 21.85
C TYR A 758 4.35 -17.17 22.10
N LEU A 759 4.60 -17.53 23.36
CA LEU A 759 5.69 -18.40 23.77
C LEU A 759 5.11 -19.74 24.29
N PRO A 760 5.84 -20.85 24.11
CA PRO A 760 5.44 -22.17 24.59
C PRO A 760 5.35 -22.27 26.12
#